data_AF-A0A3D4P4J3-F1
#
_entry.id   AF-A0A3D4P4J3-F1
#
_cell.length_a   1.000
_cell.length_b   1.000
_cell.length_c   1.000
_cell.angle_alpha   90.00
_cell.angle_beta   90.00
_cell.angle_gamma   90.00
#
_symmetry.space_group_name_H-M   'P 1'
#
loop_
_entity.id
_entity.type
_entity.pdbx_description
1 polymer ?
#
loop_
_entity_poly.entity_id
_entity_poly.type
_entity_poly.pdbx_seq_one_letter_code
_entity_poly.pdbx_strand_id
1 'polypeptide(L)'
;MKSSSRSVAVFFFFILSLGIALFLDIYIKSYRFTILDHSYRPGLIAILYGAAALGLLFLLSSLLTRWEASYFGADPTFWSRRGALALLPLGFLFLSPWLLRFYMTGGDLRVRLRLLAVSAVTAALFLKLSGFARFLVKRGSLFDRAILRFSALPPRRRIISLFLASFFIYQAAAFILVSRGTTFSGDEPYYLLSAHSLLRDGDINVANNYAQQDYFHFYSKKDHPRLKLGIYGRQGKKGKDSIYPINLPGISVLMLPFYWLSQLVSGRWLTFILKTSLSLWASLLGLQVYLYARERWERERLSLGLWALYAFSAPVLFYAVHLYPEVPIAFFAFYIFRKVSGRAAPSTIGMIFCGFLLGLFPWFGLKYSFIFYPMLLVSLYFLLKEHKVRLKALAIAVPPLISMALFYVFVYSLYGTFSPIAVYEGVMSPERTEAFRQLLLGIPLRARIDAFLDYFLDQRDGLLLYSPLYFFAFLGFVEICRRKKSDFWALLFIGLPFLLNYALFTHRQGTAPQGRVLTPLSWILIIAVGYFLVYNRRKAFSFFFGAAAGAGYVTAGILLANPSFLYQPTTHEFTSRPGEFFVYLSNLHFFLPPLLPSFIKVDNTRYLPNYVWLAALLAFVAASVFSRKERPLGRAVPSVFAYAVLTAAFLLWVLFPRSPLYPVKAVEYSPQSALGFYTFPMGKGVIAKESGDFYLHFEKPYRFLFGSRKKLERVKLRFGSIKGDYSLAMRQFDLPLWEGKTNGELKEMEFAPAAVYEFKRLFLYEIDLRLTHRSDESMLLDPFLFQVIPWRD
;
A
#
# COMPACT_ATOMS: atom_id res chain seq x y z
N MET A 1 14.55 1.39 -52.78
CA MET A 1 13.81 1.69 -51.53
C MET A 1 14.48 1.22 -50.21
N LYS A 2 15.59 0.45 -50.21
CA LYS A 2 16.29 0.04 -48.97
C LYS A 2 17.15 1.14 -48.29
N SER A 3 17.63 2.15 -49.04
CA SER A 3 18.50 3.20 -48.46
C SER A 3 17.72 4.24 -47.63
N SER A 4 16.52 4.66 -48.04
CA SER A 4 15.79 5.73 -47.34
C SER A 4 15.35 5.35 -45.93
N SER A 5 15.04 4.07 -45.68
CA SER A 5 14.68 3.56 -44.35
C SER A 5 15.84 3.58 -43.36
N ARG A 6 17.09 3.36 -43.80
CA ARG A 6 18.27 3.43 -42.92
C ARG A 6 18.59 4.87 -42.57
N SER A 7 18.48 5.79 -43.53
CA SER A 7 18.71 7.22 -43.31
C SER A 7 17.75 7.81 -42.26
N VAL A 8 16.48 7.41 -42.26
CA VAL A 8 15.48 7.88 -41.27
C VAL A 8 15.79 7.38 -39.85
N ALA A 9 16.21 6.12 -39.67
CA ALA A 9 16.55 5.59 -38.35
C ALA A 9 17.81 6.25 -37.78
N VAL A 10 18.83 6.47 -38.62
CA VAL A 10 20.06 7.19 -38.24
C VAL A 10 19.76 8.62 -37.82
N PHE A 11 18.86 9.31 -38.55
CA PHE A 11 18.40 10.64 -38.17
C PHE A 11 17.71 10.67 -36.80
N PHE A 12 16.83 9.70 -36.51
CA PHE A 12 16.22 9.59 -35.18
C PHE A 12 17.25 9.32 -34.08
N PHE A 13 18.25 8.47 -34.32
CA PHE A 13 19.30 8.22 -33.33
C PHE A 13 20.17 9.45 -33.10
N PHE A 14 20.47 10.22 -34.15
CA PHE A 14 21.15 11.50 -34.00
C PHE A 14 20.35 12.44 -33.11
N ILE A 15 19.05 12.66 -33.38
CA ILE A 15 18.20 13.48 -32.52
C ILE A 15 18.18 12.96 -31.08
N LEU A 16 17.90 11.66 -30.87
CA LEU A 16 17.83 11.10 -29.52
C LEU A 16 19.16 11.22 -28.76
N SER A 17 20.30 11.10 -29.46
CA SER A 17 21.63 11.28 -28.86
C SER A 17 21.86 12.71 -28.36
N LEU A 18 21.36 13.74 -29.07
CA LEU A 18 21.41 15.12 -28.60
C LEU A 18 20.58 15.32 -27.32
N GLY A 19 19.41 14.70 -27.23
CA GLY A 19 18.58 14.73 -26.02
C GLY A 19 19.25 14.03 -24.83
N ILE A 20 19.88 12.87 -25.06
CA ILE A 20 20.65 12.15 -24.04
C ILE A 20 21.86 12.99 -23.60
N ALA A 21 22.58 13.60 -24.54
CA ALA A 21 23.73 14.45 -24.25
C ALA A 21 23.37 15.65 -23.36
N LEU A 22 22.27 16.33 -23.72
CA LEU A 22 21.71 17.45 -22.96
C LEU A 22 21.33 17.03 -21.55
N PHE A 23 20.65 15.88 -21.42
CA PHE A 23 20.30 15.30 -20.12
C PHE A 23 21.55 14.99 -19.28
N LEU A 24 22.55 14.31 -19.84
CA LEU A 24 23.77 13.92 -19.13
C LEU A 24 24.58 15.13 -18.68
N ASP A 25 24.74 16.14 -19.54
CA ASP A 25 25.45 17.38 -19.20
C ASP A 25 24.75 18.12 -18.05
N ILE A 26 23.42 18.26 -18.10
CA ILE A 26 22.64 18.86 -17.01
C ILE A 26 22.74 18.01 -15.74
N TYR A 27 22.62 16.68 -15.84
CA TYR A 27 22.70 15.79 -14.68
C TYR A 27 24.05 15.88 -13.97
N ILE A 28 25.15 15.93 -14.72
CA ILE A 28 26.50 16.04 -14.14
C ILE A 28 26.70 17.43 -13.53
N LYS A 29 26.29 18.50 -14.22
CA LYS A 29 26.38 19.88 -13.70
C LYS A 29 25.49 20.11 -12.48
N SER A 30 24.36 19.40 -12.36
CA SER A 30 23.41 19.54 -11.24
C SER A 30 23.99 19.20 -9.86
N TYR A 31 25.19 18.63 -9.78
CA TYR A 31 25.92 18.46 -8.51
C TYR A 31 26.49 19.77 -7.97
N ARG A 32 26.67 20.79 -8.84
CA ARG A 32 27.17 22.12 -8.48
C ARG A 32 26.06 23.18 -8.41
N PHE A 33 24.90 22.90 -9.01
CA PHE A 33 23.78 23.84 -9.00
C PHE A 33 23.19 24.01 -7.60
N THR A 34 22.95 25.27 -7.27
CA THR A 34 22.23 25.73 -6.08
C THR A 34 20.88 26.33 -6.49
N ILE A 35 20.03 26.72 -5.53
CA ILE A 35 18.81 27.50 -5.80
C ILE A 35 19.07 28.81 -6.57
N LEU A 36 20.31 29.28 -6.66
CA LEU A 36 20.63 30.50 -7.42
C LEU A 36 20.88 30.20 -8.92
N ASP A 37 21.12 28.94 -9.30
CA ASP A 37 21.68 28.55 -10.60
C ASP A 37 20.66 28.07 -11.64
N HIS A 38 19.67 28.91 -11.99
CA HIS A 38 18.60 28.52 -12.92
C HIS A 38 18.96 28.58 -14.42
N SER A 39 20.20 28.92 -14.76
CA SER A 39 20.64 29.10 -16.15
C SER A 39 21.45 27.91 -16.67
N TYR A 40 21.38 27.64 -17.98
CA TYR A 40 22.15 26.57 -18.60
C TYR A 40 22.83 27.04 -19.88
N ARG A 41 24.12 26.73 -19.97
CA ARG A 41 24.92 26.85 -21.18
C ARG A 41 25.56 25.49 -21.47
N PRO A 42 25.29 24.87 -22.64
CA PRO A 42 25.90 23.60 -23.00
C PRO A 42 27.41 23.78 -23.17
N GLY A 43 28.19 22.88 -22.59
CA GLY A 43 29.65 22.88 -22.74
C GLY A 43 30.09 22.01 -23.93
N LEU A 44 31.34 22.17 -24.38
CA LEU A 44 31.91 21.35 -25.47
C LEU A 44 31.88 19.84 -25.15
N ILE A 45 31.97 19.47 -23.87
CA ILE A 45 31.85 18.08 -23.40
C ILE A 45 30.49 17.45 -23.76
N ALA A 46 29.42 18.24 -23.89
CA ALA A 46 28.11 17.73 -24.33
C ALA A 46 28.18 17.10 -25.73
N ILE A 47 29.09 17.57 -26.60
CA ILE A 47 29.32 16.98 -27.92
C ILE A 47 29.86 15.55 -27.79
N LEU A 48 30.79 15.32 -26.86
CA LEU A 48 31.33 13.99 -26.58
C LEU A 48 30.25 13.04 -26.04
N TYR A 49 29.37 13.53 -25.15
CA TYR A 49 28.22 12.75 -24.69
C TYR A 49 27.27 12.40 -25.83
N GLY A 50 27.05 13.33 -26.77
CA GLY A 50 26.25 13.09 -27.97
C GLY A 50 26.85 12.01 -28.85
N ALA A 51 28.14 12.10 -29.16
CA ALA A 51 28.86 11.11 -29.96
C ALA A 51 28.83 9.71 -29.30
N ALA A 52 29.09 9.64 -27.99
CA ALA A 52 29.03 8.39 -27.24
C ALA A 52 27.61 7.79 -27.21
N ALA A 53 26.59 8.63 -26.95
CA ALA A 53 25.19 8.20 -26.94
C ALA A 53 24.73 7.71 -28.32
N LEU A 54 25.15 8.37 -29.40
CA LEU A 54 24.87 7.96 -30.77
C LEU A 54 25.48 6.59 -31.07
N GLY A 55 26.75 6.40 -30.74
CA GLY A 55 27.44 5.12 -30.89
C GLY A 55 26.75 3.98 -30.11
N LEU A 56 26.36 4.26 -28.86
CA LEU A 56 25.66 3.29 -28.01
C LEU A 56 24.26 2.95 -28.55
N LEU A 57 23.47 3.95 -28.95
CA LEU A 57 22.14 3.73 -29.53
C LEU A 57 22.22 2.90 -30.81
N PHE A 58 23.19 3.21 -31.68
CA PHE A 58 23.40 2.48 -32.92
C PHE A 58 23.83 1.03 -32.65
N LEU A 59 24.80 0.82 -31.75
CA LEU A 59 25.30 -0.51 -31.39
C LEU A 59 24.21 -1.37 -30.75
N LEU A 60 23.50 -0.84 -29.74
CA LEU A 60 22.40 -1.54 -29.08
C LEU A 60 21.25 -1.82 -30.06
N SER A 61 20.86 -0.84 -30.88
CA SER A 61 19.81 -1.04 -31.88
C SER A 61 20.20 -2.09 -32.92
N SER A 62 21.45 -2.09 -33.39
CA SER A 62 21.97 -3.07 -34.34
C SER A 62 21.99 -4.49 -33.76
N LEU A 63 22.55 -4.67 -32.56
CA LEU A 63 22.60 -5.96 -31.86
C LEU A 63 21.19 -6.50 -31.60
N LEU A 64 20.30 -5.64 -31.09
CA LEU A 64 18.91 -6.00 -30.84
C LEU A 64 18.18 -6.34 -32.13
N THR A 65 18.32 -5.54 -33.19
CA THR A 65 17.70 -5.83 -34.49
C THR A 65 18.15 -7.17 -35.06
N ARG A 66 19.46 -7.49 -34.98
CA ARG A 66 19.99 -8.78 -35.43
C ARG A 66 19.41 -9.94 -34.62
N TRP A 67 19.36 -9.79 -33.30
CA TRP A 67 18.76 -10.78 -32.41
C TRP A 67 17.26 -10.95 -32.69
N GLU A 68 16.52 -9.87 -32.86
CA GLU A 68 15.08 -9.86 -33.16
C GLU A 68 14.77 -10.48 -34.52
N ALA A 69 15.56 -10.15 -35.55
CA ALA A 69 15.41 -10.73 -36.88
C ALA A 69 15.66 -12.24 -36.87
N SER A 70 16.72 -12.69 -36.18
CA SER A 70 17.02 -14.11 -35.99
C SER A 70 15.92 -14.82 -35.18
N TYR A 71 15.50 -14.22 -34.06
CA TYR A 71 14.56 -14.84 -33.12
C TYR A 71 13.10 -14.85 -33.62
N PHE A 72 12.66 -13.85 -34.37
CA PHE A 72 11.26 -13.73 -34.84
C PHE A 72 11.07 -14.00 -36.34
N GLY A 73 12.14 -14.12 -37.13
CA GLY A 73 12.06 -14.53 -38.53
C GLY A 73 11.47 -13.49 -39.49
N ALA A 74 11.78 -12.20 -39.31
CA ALA A 74 11.35 -11.13 -40.22
C ALA A 74 12.53 -10.26 -40.69
N ASP A 75 12.32 -9.50 -41.78
CA ASP A 75 13.35 -8.64 -42.39
C ASP A 75 14.01 -7.72 -41.34
N PRO A 76 15.35 -7.71 -41.23
CA PRO A 76 16.08 -6.77 -40.37
C PRO A 76 15.64 -5.30 -40.52
N THR A 77 15.22 -4.85 -41.71
CA THR A 77 14.76 -3.46 -41.89
C THR A 77 13.46 -3.17 -41.16
N PHE A 78 12.55 -4.15 -41.06
CA PHE A 78 11.31 -4.01 -40.30
C PHE A 78 11.59 -3.83 -38.80
N TRP A 79 12.46 -4.68 -38.24
CA TRP A 79 12.85 -4.61 -36.84
C TRP A 79 13.64 -3.34 -36.52
N SER A 80 14.53 -2.91 -37.41
CA SER A 80 15.27 -1.65 -37.27
C SER A 80 14.33 -0.45 -37.18
N ARG A 81 13.38 -0.30 -38.11
CA ARG A 81 12.42 0.81 -38.10
C ARG A 81 11.55 0.79 -36.84
N ARG A 82 11.08 -0.38 -36.44
CA ARG A 82 10.23 -0.54 -35.26
C ARG A 82 10.99 -0.28 -33.96
N GLY A 83 12.22 -0.78 -33.85
CA GLY A 83 13.11 -0.54 -32.73
C GLY A 83 13.39 0.95 -32.56
N ALA A 84 13.65 1.67 -33.66
CA ALA A 84 13.82 3.12 -33.64
C ALA A 84 12.57 3.84 -33.13
N LEU A 85 11.37 3.47 -33.62
CA LEU A 85 10.11 4.06 -33.14
C LEU A 85 9.84 3.78 -31.65
N ALA A 86 10.22 2.61 -31.15
CA ALA A 86 10.06 2.26 -29.74
C ALA A 86 10.98 3.08 -28.82
N LEU A 87 12.07 3.67 -29.34
CA LEU A 87 13.00 4.51 -28.59
C LEU A 87 12.61 6.00 -28.58
N LEU A 88 11.60 6.41 -29.37
CA LEU A 88 11.12 7.80 -29.39
C LEU A 88 10.71 8.36 -28.02
N PRO A 89 10.22 7.59 -27.02
CA PRO A 89 10.01 8.12 -25.67
C PRO A 89 11.26 8.72 -25.02
N LEU A 90 12.47 8.30 -25.41
CA LEU A 90 13.72 8.93 -24.97
C LEU A 90 13.83 10.40 -25.39
N GLY A 91 13.05 10.83 -26.39
CA GLY A 91 12.94 12.24 -26.77
C GLY A 91 12.45 13.15 -25.62
N PHE A 92 11.80 12.60 -24.59
CA PHE A 92 11.45 13.38 -23.39
C PHE A 92 12.68 13.91 -22.64
N LEU A 93 13.87 13.34 -22.85
CA LEU A 93 15.12 13.85 -22.27
C LEU A 93 15.46 15.26 -22.77
N PHE A 94 14.94 15.70 -23.93
CA PHE A 94 15.06 17.08 -24.37
C PHE A 94 14.36 18.09 -23.46
N LEU A 95 13.43 17.62 -22.61
CA LEU A 95 12.74 18.47 -21.64
C LEU A 95 13.60 18.73 -20.39
N SER A 96 14.80 18.14 -20.27
CA SER A 96 15.70 18.35 -19.13
C SER A 96 15.98 19.83 -18.79
N PRO A 97 16.20 20.75 -19.76
CA PRO A 97 16.38 22.16 -19.46
C PRO A 97 15.15 22.81 -18.81
N TRP A 98 13.94 22.32 -19.06
CA TRP A 98 12.72 22.90 -18.47
C TRP A 98 12.67 22.68 -16.96
N LEU A 99 13.31 21.63 -16.44
CA LEU A 99 13.38 21.37 -15.01
C LEU A 99 14.20 22.44 -14.28
N LEU A 100 15.16 23.08 -14.98
CA LEU A 100 16.00 24.13 -14.42
C LEU A 100 15.19 25.36 -14.04
N ARG A 101 14.00 25.57 -14.59
CA ARG A 101 13.14 26.71 -14.25
C ARG A 101 12.49 26.59 -12.86
N PHE A 102 12.32 25.37 -12.35
CA PHE A 102 11.41 25.13 -11.23
C PHE A 102 12.05 24.48 -10.01
N TYR A 103 13.32 24.07 -10.04
CA TYR A 103 13.89 23.35 -8.88
C TYR A 103 14.13 24.26 -7.68
N MET A 104 14.05 23.69 -6.48
CA MET A 104 14.35 24.40 -5.23
C MET A 104 15.75 24.06 -4.70
N THR A 105 16.24 22.86 -5.00
CA THR A 105 17.60 22.42 -4.64
C THR A 105 18.21 21.57 -5.75
N GLY A 106 19.53 21.55 -5.87
CA GLY A 106 20.23 20.63 -6.78
C GLY A 106 19.90 19.16 -6.49
N GLY A 107 19.57 18.83 -5.24
CA GLY A 107 19.06 17.51 -4.83
C GLY A 107 17.71 17.16 -5.46
N ASP A 108 16.73 18.08 -5.38
CA ASP A 108 15.43 17.95 -6.03
C ASP A 108 15.57 17.78 -7.55
N LEU A 109 16.41 18.61 -8.18
CA LEU A 109 16.69 18.53 -9.63
C LEU A 109 17.22 17.14 -10.03
N ARG A 110 18.20 16.59 -9.29
CA ARG A 110 18.76 15.25 -9.56
C ARG A 110 17.71 14.15 -9.45
N VAL A 111 16.84 14.20 -8.45
CA VAL A 111 15.75 13.23 -8.29
C VAL A 111 14.81 13.30 -9.48
N ARG A 112 14.41 14.50 -9.91
CA ARG A 112 13.48 14.69 -11.04
C ARG A 112 14.10 14.30 -12.38
N LEU A 113 15.39 14.56 -12.60
CA LEU A 113 16.14 14.07 -13.76
C LEU A 113 16.19 12.53 -13.80
N ARG A 114 16.45 11.87 -12.67
CA ARG A 114 16.40 10.39 -12.60
C ARG A 114 15.00 9.86 -12.93
N LEU A 115 13.95 10.50 -12.41
CA LEU A 115 12.57 10.12 -12.72
C LEU A 115 12.27 10.30 -14.21
N LEU A 116 12.70 11.39 -14.84
CA LEU A 116 12.56 11.62 -16.28
C LEU A 116 13.21 10.48 -17.09
N ALA A 117 14.46 10.14 -16.77
CA ALA A 117 15.18 9.06 -17.44
C ALA A 117 14.51 7.70 -17.24
N VAL A 118 14.14 7.36 -16.00
CA VAL A 118 13.46 6.10 -15.68
C VAL A 118 12.11 6.01 -16.39
N SER A 119 11.30 7.06 -16.38
CA SER A 119 10.00 7.08 -17.07
C SER A 119 10.17 6.96 -18.60
N ALA A 120 11.11 7.67 -19.19
CA ALA A 120 11.37 7.61 -20.63
C ALA A 120 11.87 6.23 -21.08
N VAL A 121 12.84 5.64 -20.34
CA VAL A 121 13.35 4.29 -20.60
C VAL A 121 12.25 3.25 -20.39
N THR A 122 11.46 3.37 -19.32
CA THR A 122 10.34 2.43 -19.05
C THR A 122 9.29 2.50 -20.15
N ALA A 123 8.93 3.69 -20.63
CA ALA A 123 8.02 3.86 -21.75
C ALA A 123 8.59 3.24 -23.04
N ALA A 124 9.88 3.44 -23.33
CA ALA A 124 10.53 2.82 -24.47
C ALA A 124 10.55 1.28 -24.40
N LEU A 125 10.91 0.74 -23.23
CA LEU A 125 10.87 -0.70 -22.96
C LEU A 125 9.44 -1.25 -23.09
N PHE A 126 8.44 -0.54 -22.57
CA PHE A 126 7.03 -0.92 -22.70
C PHE A 126 6.57 -0.96 -24.16
N LEU A 127 6.93 0.03 -24.98
CA LEU A 127 6.61 0.02 -26.41
C LEU A 127 7.31 -1.13 -27.14
N LYS A 128 8.55 -1.42 -26.76
CA LYS A 128 9.31 -2.54 -27.30
C LYS A 128 8.67 -3.88 -26.93
N LEU A 129 8.36 -4.10 -25.67
CA LEU A 129 7.72 -5.32 -25.14
C LEU A 129 6.29 -5.51 -25.67
N SER A 130 5.47 -4.46 -25.72
CA SER A 130 4.12 -4.53 -26.29
C SER A 130 4.17 -4.89 -27.77
N GLY A 131 5.25 -4.51 -28.46
CA GLY A 131 5.53 -4.94 -29.81
C GLY A 131 5.89 -6.41 -29.91
N PHE A 132 6.78 -6.89 -29.04
CA PHE A 132 7.16 -8.30 -28.96
C PHE A 132 6.03 -9.22 -28.58
N ALA A 133 5.15 -8.82 -27.66
CA ALA A 133 4.02 -9.63 -27.22
C ALA A 133 3.15 -10.12 -28.40
N ARG A 134 3.06 -9.33 -29.49
CA ARG A 134 2.33 -9.73 -30.71
C ARG A 134 3.03 -10.86 -31.48
N PHE A 135 4.35 -10.94 -31.45
CA PHE A 135 5.14 -11.97 -32.15
C PHE A 135 5.50 -13.16 -31.27
N LEU A 136 5.70 -12.96 -29.97
CA LEU A 136 5.92 -14.02 -29.00
C LEU A 136 4.74 -14.99 -28.92
N VAL A 137 3.51 -14.50 -29.10
CA VAL A 137 2.31 -15.34 -29.22
C VAL A 137 2.42 -16.32 -30.40
N LYS A 138 3.19 -16.01 -31.45
CA LYS A 138 3.33 -16.88 -32.63
C LYS A 138 4.43 -17.94 -32.52
N ARG A 139 5.44 -17.78 -31.66
CA ARG A 139 6.62 -18.69 -31.60
C ARG A 139 6.85 -19.36 -30.24
N GLY A 140 5.95 -19.15 -29.28
CA GLY A 140 6.08 -19.63 -27.90
C GLY A 140 7.11 -18.82 -27.10
N SER A 141 6.67 -18.10 -26.08
CA SER A 141 7.56 -17.24 -25.29
C SER A 141 8.47 -18.05 -24.35
N LEU A 142 9.60 -17.47 -23.91
CA LEU A 142 10.40 -18.03 -22.82
C LEU A 142 9.56 -18.29 -21.57
N PHE A 143 8.56 -17.43 -21.33
CA PHE A 143 7.59 -17.60 -20.27
C PHE A 143 6.69 -18.81 -20.49
N ASP A 144 6.25 -19.07 -21.72
CA ASP A 144 5.50 -20.29 -22.05
C ASP A 144 6.37 -21.53 -21.85
N ARG A 145 7.66 -21.48 -22.20
CA ARG A 145 8.62 -22.57 -21.88
C ARG A 145 8.81 -22.77 -20.38
N ALA A 146 8.91 -21.70 -19.59
CA ALA A 146 9.00 -21.77 -18.14
C ALA A 146 7.71 -22.35 -17.52
N ILE A 147 6.54 -21.94 -18.02
CA ILE A 147 5.26 -22.52 -17.63
C ILE A 147 5.22 -24.00 -17.99
N LEU A 148 5.64 -24.39 -19.19
CA LEU A 148 5.68 -25.80 -19.60
C LEU A 148 6.60 -26.62 -18.69
N ARG A 149 7.79 -26.12 -18.36
CA ARG A 149 8.71 -26.76 -17.40
C ARG A 149 8.09 -26.88 -16.01
N PHE A 150 7.45 -25.82 -15.51
CA PHE A 150 6.73 -25.85 -14.25
C PHE A 150 5.56 -26.84 -14.29
N SER A 151 4.82 -26.86 -15.40
CA SER A 151 3.73 -27.78 -15.68
C SER A 151 4.17 -29.23 -15.91
N ALA A 152 5.46 -29.48 -16.08
CA ALA A 152 6.03 -30.83 -16.10
C ALA A 152 6.37 -31.33 -14.70
N LEU A 153 6.53 -30.44 -13.70
CA LEU A 153 6.83 -30.86 -12.33
C LEU A 153 5.67 -31.68 -11.73
N PRO A 154 5.97 -32.64 -10.84
CA PRO A 154 4.93 -33.31 -10.06
C PRO A 154 4.07 -32.30 -9.28
N PRO A 155 2.75 -32.53 -9.11
CA PRO A 155 1.86 -31.59 -8.43
C PRO A 155 2.33 -31.16 -7.03
N ARG A 156 2.89 -32.09 -6.25
CA ARG A 156 3.46 -31.79 -4.92
C ARG A 156 4.59 -30.78 -5.00
N ARG A 157 5.53 -30.94 -5.94
CA ARG A 157 6.65 -30.02 -6.12
C ARG A 157 6.17 -28.64 -6.54
N ARG A 158 5.17 -28.54 -7.42
CA ARG A 158 4.57 -27.24 -7.81
C ARG A 158 4.01 -26.49 -6.61
N ILE A 159 3.22 -27.17 -5.78
CA ILE A 159 2.61 -26.58 -4.59
C ILE A 159 3.71 -26.09 -3.63
N ILE A 160 4.73 -26.91 -3.36
CA ILE A 160 5.85 -26.54 -2.49
C ILE A 160 6.61 -25.34 -3.07
N SER A 161 6.91 -25.33 -4.37
CA SER A 161 7.60 -24.21 -5.01
C SER A 161 6.82 -22.90 -4.92
N LEU A 162 5.50 -22.91 -5.16
CA LEU A 162 4.66 -21.72 -5.04
C LEU A 162 4.56 -21.24 -3.59
N PHE A 163 4.43 -22.18 -2.65
CA PHE A 163 4.43 -21.89 -1.22
C PHE A 163 5.73 -21.21 -0.78
N LEU A 164 6.88 -21.82 -1.10
CA LEU A 164 8.19 -21.28 -0.73
C LEU A 164 8.44 -19.93 -1.40
N ALA A 165 8.08 -19.79 -2.69
CA ALA A 165 8.23 -18.54 -3.40
C ALA A 165 7.43 -17.40 -2.73
N SER A 166 6.15 -17.62 -2.40
CA SER A 166 5.37 -16.59 -1.70
C SER A 166 5.89 -16.33 -0.29
N PHE A 167 6.25 -17.39 0.45
CA PHE A 167 6.77 -17.28 1.80
C PHE A 167 8.04 -16.42 1.83
N PHE A 168 9.04 -16.71 1.01
CA PHE A 168 10.28 -15.92 0.96
C PHE A 168 10.07 -14.47 0.52
N ILE A 169 9.11 -14.21 -0.38
CA ILE A 169 8.75 -12.83 -0.76
C ILE A 169 8.13 -12.09 0.44
N TYR A 170 7.28 -12.74 1.24
CA TYR A 170 6.74 -12.14 2.45
C TYR A 170 7.83 -11.90 3.52
N GLN A 171 8.80 -12.82 3.66
CA GLN A 171 9.96 -12.58 4.51
C GLN A 171 10.75 -11.36 4.04
N ALA A 172 11.00 -11.22 2.74
CA ALA A 172 11.68 -10.05 2.18
C ALA A 172 10.88 -8.76 2.43
N ALA A 173 9.56 -8.78 2.25
CA ALA A 173 8.69 -7.66 2.55
C ALA A 173 8.76 -7.25 4.04
N ALA A 174 8.67 -8.22 4.96
CA ALA A 174 8.81 -7.97 6.40
C ALA A 174 10.18 -7.36 6.74
N PHE A 175 11.25 -7.89 6.14
CA PHE A 175 12.61 -7.38 6.35
C PHE A 175 12.75 -5.92 5.89
N ILE A 176 12.19 -5.57 4.73
CA ILE A 176 12.18 -4.19 4.22
C ILE A 176 11.40 -3.27 5.17
N LEU A 177 10.23 -3.69 5.67
CA LEU A 177 9.44 -2.88 6.59
C LEU A 177 10.16 -2.66 7.92
N VAL A 178 10.68 -3.73 8.53
CA VAL A 178 11.36 -3.69 9.84
C VAL A 178 12.67 -2.90 9.76
N SER A 179 13.46 -3.08 8.69
CA SER A 179 14.70 -2.30 8.48
C SER A 179 14.44 -0.80 8.31
N ARG A 180 13.22 -0.40 7.94
CA ARG A 180 12.76 0.99 7.86
C ARG A 180 12.10 1.49 9.16
N GLY A 181 12.24 0.76 10.27
CA GLY A 181 11.75 1.17 11.59
C GLY A 181 10.26 0.89 11.83
N THR A 182 9.66 0.00 11.03
CA THR A 182 8.26 -0.41 11.23
C THR A 182 8.14 -1.36 12.43
N THR A 183 7.36 -0.97 13.43
CA THR A 183 7.05 -1.77 14.62
C THR A 183 5.57 -2.17 14.65
N PHE A 184 5.09 -2.63 15.80
CA PHE A 184 3.69 -3.00 16.03
C PHE A 184 2.81 -1.74 16.16
N SER A 185 1.61 -1.79 15.59
CA SER A 185 0.65 -0.67 15.64
C SER A 185 -0.79 -1.16 15.60
N GLY A 186 -1.74 -0.26 15.89
CA GLY A 186 -3.17 -0.62 15.93
C GLY A 186 -3.43 -1.76 16.92
N ASP A 187 -4.04 -2.84 16.44
CA ASP A 187 -4.40 -3.99 17.28
C ASP A 187 -3.25 -4.98 17.56
N GLU A 188 -2.15 -4.90 16.78
CA GLU A 188 -1.00 -5.81 16.86
C GLU A 188 -0.44 -6.03 18.28
N PRO A 189 -0.13 -4.98 19.08
CA PRO A 189 0.43 -5.15 20.42
C PRO A 189 -0.51 -5.88 21.39
N TYR A 190 -1.82 -5.80 21.18
CA TYR A 190 -2.79 -6.48 22.03
C TYR A 190 -2.83 -7.98 21.77
N TYR A 191 -2.69 -8.40 20.51
CA TYR A 191 -2.57 -9.82 20.17
C TYR A 191 -1.28 -10.42 20.76
N LEU A 192 -0.18 -9.66 20.72
CA LEU A 192 1.10 -10.05 21.31
C LEU A 192 1.04 -10.14 22.84
N LEU A 193 0.37 -9.20 23.51
CA LEU A 193 0.17 -9.26 24.96
C LEU A 193 -0.64 -10.50 25.36
N SER A 194 -1.71 -10.82 24.62
CA SER A 194 -2.44 -12.07 24.84
C SER A 194 -1.61 -13.32 24.52
N ALA A 195 -0.72 -13.27 23.52
CA ALA A 195 0.21 -14.37 23.23
C ALA A 195 1.25 -14.54 24.35
N HIS A 196 1.68 -13.44 24.98
CA HIS A 196 2.56 -13.47 26.14
C HIS A 196 1.88 -14.15 27.33
N SER A 197 0.67 -13.71 27.68
CA SER A 197 -0.16 -14.29 28.75
C SER A 197 -0.37 -15.79 28.53
N LEU A 198 -0.76 -16.21 27.32
CA LEU A 198 -0.91 -17.62 26.98
C LEU A 198 0.37 -18.44 27.15
N LEU A 199 1.54 -17.87 26.83
CA LEU A 199 2.81 -18.57 26.92
C LEU A 199 3.39 -18.62 28.34
N ARG A 200 3.26 -17.53 29.10
CA ARG A 200 3.87 -17.37 30.44
C ARG A 200 2.93 -17.73 31.57
N ASP A 201 1.68 -17.32 31.46
CA ASP A 201 0.67 -17.43 32.51
C ASP A 201 -0.27 -18.61 32.27
N GLY A 202 -0.37 -19.09 31.02
CA GLY A 202 -1.21 -20.23 30.66
C GLY A 202 -2.70 -19.88 30.58
N ASP A 203 -3.05 -18.59 30.59
CA ASP A 203 -4.41 -18.10 30.48
C ASP A 203 -4.54 -16.93 29.49
N ILE A 204 -5.71 -16.29 29.45
CA ILE A 204 -6.01 -15.14 28.57
C ILE A 204 -6.32 -13.85 29.35
N ASN A 205 -6.13 -13.88 30.68
CA ASN A 205 -6.36 -12.75 31.56
C ASN A 205 -5.12 -11.85 31.51
N VAL A 206 -5.27 -10.66 30.93
CA VAL A 206 -4.15 -9.75 30.70
C VAL A 206 -3.97 -8.70 31.79
N ALA A 207 -4.70 -8.81 32.91
CA ALA A 207 -4.69 -7.81 33.97
C ALA A 207 -3.30 -7.63 34.62
N ASN A 208 -2.67 -8.73 35.01
CA ASN A 208 -1.29 -8.76 35.50
C ASN A 208 -0.32 -8.21 34.44
N ASN A 209 -0.50 -8.59 33.16
CA ASN A 209 0.42 -8.17 32.11
C ASN A 209 0.40 -6.65 31.86
N TYR A 210 -0.78 -6.01 31.98
CA TYR A 210 -0.84 -4.54 31.95
C TYR A 210 -0.19 -3.91 33.18
N ALA A 211 -0.39 -4.48 34.37
CA ALA A 211 0.19 -3.98 35.61
C ALA A 211 1.73 -4.08 35.62
N GLN A 212 2.27 -5.18 35.09
CA GLN A 212 3.71 -5.46 35.02
C GLN A 212 4.39 -4.84 33.78
N GLN A 213 3.60 -4.27 32.86
CA GLN A 213 4.07 -3.70 31.59
C GLN A 213 4.76 -4.71 30.67
N ASP A 214 4.24 -5.94 30.60
CA ASP A 214 4.83 -7.04 29.83
C ASP A 214 4.89 -6.79 28.32
N TYR A 215 4.23 -5.73 27.82
CA TYR A 215 4.42 -5.26 26.46
C TYR A 215 5.87 -4.85 26.16
N PHE A 216 6.72 -4.60 27.16
CA PHE A 216 8.16 -4.41 26.97
C PHE A 216 8.95 -5.71 26.69
N HIS A 217 8.30 -6.89 26.69
CA HIS A 217 8.91 -8.10 26.14
C HIS A 217 8.98 -8.10 24.61
N PHE A 218 8.17 -7.28 23.95
CA PHE A 218 8.20 -7.12 22.49
C PHE A 218 8.37 -5.67 22.02
N TYR A 219 8.26 -4.69 22.92
CA TYR A 219 8.74 -3.33 22.69
C TYR A 219 10.07 -3.07 23.39
N SER A 220 10.95 -2.34 22.71
CA SER A 220 12.17 -1.81 23.34
C SER A 220 11.81 -0.65 24.28
N LYS A 221 12.08 -0.80 25.58
CA LYS A 221 11.91 0.27 26.57
C LYS A 221 12.85 1.46 26.30
N LYS A 222 14.01 1.20 25.71
CA LYS A 222 14.96 2.24 25.25
C LYS A 222 14.35 3.08 24.13
N ASP A 223 13.70 2.44 23.16
CA ASP A 223 13.15 3.12 21.98
C ASP A 223 11.72 3.66 22.21
N HIS A 224 11.06 3.26 23.29
CA HIS A 224 9.69 3.64 23.61
C HIS A 224 9.51 3.95 25.12
N PRO A 225 10.31 4.86 25.72
CA PRO A 225 10.37 5.04 27.17
C PRO A 225 9.07 5.61 27.78
N ARG A 226 8.27 6.32 26.97
CA ARG A 226 6.97 6.89 27.37
C ARG A 226 5.77 6.02 26.95
N LEU A 227 6.01 4.84 26.38
CA LEU A 227 4.92 3.97 25.94
C LEU A 227 4.15 3.44 27.15
N LYS A 228 2.87 3.79 27.21
CA LYS A 228 1.90 3.17 28.10
C LYS A 228 0.79 2.60 27.25
N LEU A 229 0.75 1.29 27.12
CA LEU A 229 -0.29 0.62 26.36
C LEU A 229 -1.62 0.73 27.11
N GLY A 230 -2.61 1.40 26.52
CA GLY A 230 -3.95 1.52 27.10
C GLY A 230 -4.65 0.17 27.17
N ILE A 231 -5.46 -0.06 28.21
CA ILE A 231 -6.16 -1.32 28.41
C ILE A 231 -7.16 -1.55 27.26
N TYR A 232 -6.90 -2.55 26.44
CA TYR A 232 -7.78 -2.99 25.36
C TYR A 232 -8.42 -4.35 25.70
N GLY A 233 -9.30 -4.31 26.68
CA GLY A 233 -9.98 -5.48 27.21
C GLY A 233 -11.23 -5.08 27.97
N ARG A 234 -11.98 -6.09 28.43
CA ARG A 234 -13.16 -5.91 29.29
C ARG A 234 -13.01 -6.69 30.56
N GLN A 235 -13.53 -6.11 31.64
CA GLN A 235 -13.51 -6.71 32.95
C GLN A 235 -14.43 -7.94 32.96
N GLY A 236 -13.92 -9.05 33.48
CA GLY A 236 -14.65 -10.28 33.71
C GLY A 236 -15.49 -10.24 34.98
N LYS A 237 -16.27 -11.32 35.19
CA LYS A 237 -17.12 -11.47 36.38
C LYS A 237 -16.34 -11.62 37.70
N LYS A 238 -15.04 -11.90 37.64
CA LYS A 238 -14.17 -12.10 38.82
C LYS A 238 -13.61 -10.79 39.40
N GLY A 239 -13.95 -9.63 38.83
CA GLY A 239 -13.49 -8.34 39.35
C GLY A 239 -12.34 -7.72 38.56
N LYS A 240 -11.70 -6.71 39.16
CA LYS A 240 -10.72 -5.83 38.49
C LYS A 240 -9.47 -6.57 38.01
N ASP A 241 -9.13 -7.68 38.65
CA ASP A 241 -7.99 -8.53 38.29
C ASP A 241 -8.31 -9.50 37.15
N SER A 242 -9.50 -9.42 36.56
CA SER A 242 -9.88 -10.21 35.38
C SER A 242 -10.15 -9.29 34.20
N ILE A 243 -9.17 -9.12 33.31
CA ILE A 243 -9.30 -8.33 32.09
C ILE A 243 -9.09 -9.26 30.90
N TYR A 244 -10.12 -9.43 30.09
CA TYR A 244 -10.08 -10.29 28.92
C TYR A 244 -9.98 -9.48 27.63
N PRO A 245 -9.17 -9.90 26.65
CA PRO A 245 -8.95 -9.16 25.42
C PRO A 245 -10.21 -9.13 24.54
N ILE A 246 -10.55 -7.95 24.03
CA ILE A 246 -11.65 -7.74 23.07
C ILE A 246 -11.45 -8.57 21.79
N ASN A 247 -10.20 -8.78 21.45
CA ASN A 247 -9.75 -9.36 20.20
C ASN A 247 -9.89 -10.89 20.11
N LEU A 248 -10.24 -11.55 21.22
CA LEU A 248 -10.29 -13.01 21.37
C LEU A 248 -8.94 -13.72 21.08
N PRO A 249 -8.72 -14.95 21.57
CA PRO A 249 -7.38 -15.54 21.57
C PRO A 249 -6.96 -16.17 20.23
N GLY A 250 -7.86 -16.33 19.25
CA GLY A 250 -7.62 -17.16 18.07
C GLY A 250 -6.35 -16.80 17.30
N ILE A 251 -6.12 -15.52 17.03
CA ILE A 251 -4.91 -15.07 16.34
C ILE A 251 -3.66 -15.17 17.23
N SER A 252 -3.77 -14.88 18.53
CA SER A 252 -2.68 -15.00 19.49
C SER A 252 -2.18 -16.45 19.57
N VAL A 253 -3.09 -17.43 19.57
CA VAL A 253 -2.77 -18.86 19.54
C VAL A 253 -1.99 -19.23 18.27
N LEU A 254 -2.41 -18.75 17.10
CA LEU A 254 -1.68 -19.02 15.85
C LEU A 254 -0.27 -18.43 15.84
N MET A 255 -0.04 -17.36 16.60
CA MET A 255 1.25 -16.68 16.68
C MET A 255 2.18 -17.26 17.74
N LEU A 256 1.70 -18.11 18.66
CA LEU A 256 2.49 -18.64 19.78
C LEU A 256 3.85 -19.23 19.37
N PRO A 257 3.99 -20.05 18.30
CA PRO A 257 5.30 -20.60 17.94
C PRO A 257 6.31 -19.51 17.56
N PHE A 258 5.85 -18.47 16.85
CA PHE A 258 6.69 -17.33 16.48
C PHE A 258 6.95 -16.41 17.66
N TYR A 259 5.97 -16.25 18.57
CA TYR A 259 6.17 -15.50 19.80
C TYR A 259 7.23 -16.14 20.68
N TRP A 260 7.14 -17.45 20.90
CA TRP A 260 8.14 -18.24 21.61
C TRP A 260 9.52 -18.13 20.96
N LEU A 261 9.61 -18.33 19.64
CA LEU A 261 10.87 -18.21 18.90
C LEU A 261 11.48 -16.80 19.01
N SER A 262 10.64 -15.76 19.00
CA SER A 262 11.09 -14.37 19.11
C SER A 262 11.75 -14.05 20.45
N GLN A 263 11.48 -14.83 21.51
CA GLN A 263 12.10 -14.67 22.83
C GLN A 263 13.60 -15.03 22.83
N LEU A 264 14.10 -15.71 21.80
CA LEU A 264 15.52 -16.08 21.68
C LEU A 264 16.39 -14.96 21.09
N VAL A 265 15.78 -13.87 20.62
CA VAL A 265 16.46 -12.76 19.94
C VAL A 265 15.91 -11.43 20.44
N SER A 266 16.62 -10.33 20.16
CA SER A 266 16.21 -8.98 20.58
C SER A 266 16.25 -7.97 19.43
N GLY A 267 15.72 -6.78 19.70
CA GLY A 267 15.71 -5.66 18.75
C GLY A 267 14.96 -5.98 17.46
N ARG A 268 15.54 -5.59 16.32
CA ARG A 268 14.90 -5.73 14.99
C ARG A 268 14.58 -7.17 14.60
N TRP A 269 15.36 -8.15 15.08
CA TRP A 269 15.14 -9.57 14.75
C TRP A 269 13.92 -10.13 15.47
N LEU A 270 13.67 -9.70 16.72
CA LEU A 270 12.43 -10.01 17.44
C LEU A 270 11.21 -9.49 16.66
N THR A 271 11.25 -8.21 16.25
CA THR A 271 10.15 -7.60 15.48
C THR A 271 9.94 -8.32 14.14
N PHE A 272 11.02 -8.69 13.47
CA PHE A 272 10.98 -9.44 12.21
C PHE A 272 10.30 -10.81 12.38
N ILE A 273 10.75 -11.63 13.34
CA ILE A 273 10.16 -12.96 13.58
C ILE A 273 8.67 -12.84 13.85
N LEU A 274 8.28 -11.93 14.74
CA LEU A 274 6.87 -11.70 15.07
C LEU A 274 6.06 -11.30 13.84
N LYS A 275 6.47 -10.26 13.10
CA LYS A 275 5.75 -9.80 11.90
C LYS A 275 5.62 -10.87 10.83
N THR A 276 6.55 -11.82 10.74
CA THR A 276 6.47 -12.90 9.76
C THR A 276 5.54 -14.06 10.13
N SER A 277 4.95 -14.06 11.33
CA SER A 277 4.09 -15.15 11.82
C SER A 277 2.90 -15.48 10.90
N LEU A 278 2.36 -14.49 10.17
CA LEU A 278 1.22 -14.71 9.26
C LEU A 278 1.61 -15.01 7.81
N SER A 279 2.90 -14.98 7.47
CA SER A 279 3.38 -15.25 6.11
C SER A 279 3.07 -16.70 5.66
N LEU A 280 3.07 -17.65 6.61
CA LEU A 280 2.65 -19.03 6.42
C LEU A 280 1.21 -19.09 5.92
N TRP A 281 0.30 -18.45 6.64
CA TRP A 281 -1.13 -18.42 6.33
C TRP A 281 -1.42 -17.69 5.02
N ALA A 282 -0.75 -16.57 4.76
CA ALA A 282 -0.86 -15.84 3.50
C ALA A 282 -0.38 -16.68 2.30
N SER A 283 0.66 -17.50 2.49
CA SER A 283 1.18 -18.40 1.44
C SER A 283 0.18 -19.52 1.15
N LEU A 284 -0.40 -20.12 2.19
CA LEU A 284 -1.47 -21.12 2.05
C LEU A 284 -2.73 -20.54 1.38
N LEU A 285 -3.08 -19.29 1.69
CA LEU A 285 -4.16 -18.55 1.06
C LEU A 285 -3.88 -18.33 -0.44
N GLY A 286 -2.67 -17.86 -0.80
CA GLY A 286 -2.26 -17.73 -2.20
C GLY A 286 -2.32 -19.06 -2.94
N LEU A 287 -1.89 -20.16 -2.31
CA LEU A 287 -2.03 -21.50 -2.89
C LEU A 287 -3.49 -21.87 -3.18
N GLN A 288 -4.45 -21.47 -2.35
CA GLN A 288 -5.86 -21.74 -2.63
C GLN A 288 -6.31 -21.06 -3.94
N VAL A 289 -5.78 -19.88 -4.28
CA VAL A 289 -6.08 -19.20 -5.55
C VAL A 289 -5.58 -20.05 -6.73
N TYR A 290 -4.33 -20.52 -6.65
CA TYR A 290 -3.76 -21.38 -7.67
C TYR A 290 -4.57 -22.66 -7.85
N LEU A 291 -4.88 -23.36 -6.75
CA LEU A 291 -5.62 -24.61 -6.76
C LEU A 291 -7.05 -24.43 -7.27
N TYR A 292 -7.78 -23.41 -6.79
CA TYR A 292 -9.12 -23.09 -7.26
C TYR A 292 -9.12 -22.83 -8.77
N ALA A 293 -8.18 -22.02 -9.26
CA ALA A 293 -8.09 -21.70 -10.68
C ALA A 293 -7.75 -22.93 -11.53
N ARG A 294 -6.89 -23.84 -11.03
CA ARG A 294 -6.56 -25.09 -11.68
C ARG A 294 -7.77 -26.03 -11.77
N GLU A 295 -8.50 -26.20 -10.67
CA GLU A 295 -9.69 -27.07 -10.59
C GLU A 295 -10.85 -26.51 -11.43
N ARG A 296 -11.00 -25.18 -11.47
CA ARG A 296 -12.13 -24.54 -12.15
C ARG A 296 -11.93 -24.38 -13.65
N TRP A 297 -10.74 -23.96 -14.09
CA TRP A 297 -10.49 -23.57 -15.48
C TRP A 297 -9.42 -24.38 -16.19
N GLU A 298 -8.66 -25.22 -15.48
CA GLU A 298 -7.63 -26.10 -16.03
C GLU A 298 -6.51 -25.38 -16.83
N ARG A 299 -6.34 -24.08 -16.61
CA ARG A 299 -5.36 -23.22 -17.32
C ARG A 299 -4.20 -22.83 -16.41
N GLU A 300 -3.02 -23.42 -16.61
CA GLU A 300 -1.85 -23.18 -15.73
C GLU A 300 -1.44 -21.71 -15.70
N ARG A 301 -1.31 -21.10 -16.88
CA ARG A 301 -0.88 -19.69 -17.01
C ARG A 301 -1.81 -18.74 -16.26
N LEU A 302 -3.12 -19.01 -16.32
CA LEU A 302 -4.11 -18.22 -15.58
C LEU A 302 -3.96 -18.45 -14.08
N SER A 303 -3.82 -19.70 -13.63
CA SER A 303 -3.66 -20.02 -12.21
C SER A 303 -2.41 -19.38 -11.60
N LEU A 304 -1.28 -19.42 -12.30
CA LEU A 304 -0.04 -18.76 -11.88
C LEU A 304 -0.18 -17.24 -11.89
N GLY A 305 -0.84 -16.67 -12.90
CA GLY A 305 -1.11 -15.25 -12.98
C GLY A 305 -1.98 -14.77 -11.82
N LEU A 306 -3.09 -15.45 -11.53
CA LEU A 306 -3.97 -15.10 -10.41
C LEU A 306 -3.27 -15.26 -9.06
N TRP A 307 -2.47 -16.31 -8.87
CA TRP A 307 -1.63 -16.48 -7.68
C TRP A 307 -0.68 -15.30 -7.48
N ALA A 308 0.08 -14.92 -8.50
CA ALA A 308 1.04 -13.82 -8.41
C ALA A 308 0.36 -12.46 -8.20
N LEU A 309 -0.77 -12.21 -8.86
CA LEU A 309 -1.54 -10.97 -8.72
C LEU A 309 -2.10 -10.83 -7.31
N TYR A 310 -2.63 -11.93 -6.76
CA TYR A 310 -3.24 -11.92 -5.44
C TYR A 310 -2.23 -11.89 -4.31
N ALA A 311 -1.18 -12.72 -4.39
CA ALA A 311 -0.17 -12.84 -3.34
C ALA A 311 0.71 -11.59 -3.21
N PHE A 312 1.06 -10.95 -4.33
CA PHE A 312 2.08 -9.89 -4.35
C PHE A 312 1.51 -8.47 -4.54
N SER A 313 0.22 -8.28 -4.28
CA SER A 313 -0.42 -6.96 -4.27
C SER A 313 -1.19 -6.71 -2.98
N ALA A 314 -1.62 -5.46 -2.77
CA ALA A 314 -2.54 -5.14 -1.68
C ALA A 314 -3.88 -5.87 -1.88
N PRO A 315 -4.53 -6.36 -0.81
CA PRO A 315 -4.11 -6.20 0.59
C PRO A 315 -3.16 -7.31 1.07
N VAL A 316 -3.15 -8.48 0.44
CA VAL A 316 -2.54 -9.72 0.97
C VAL A 316 -1.05 -9.56 1.25
N LEU A 317 -0.29 -8.89 0.38
CA LEU A 317 1.14 -8.66 0.60
C LEU A 317 1.43 -7.98 1.95
N PHE A 318 0.63 -6.98 2.32
CA PHE A 318 0.83 -6.25 3.57
C PHE A 318 0.28 -7.02 4.75
N TYR A 319 -0.89 -7.65 4.61
CA TYR A 319 -1.46 -8.46 5.69
C TYR A 319 -0.72 -9.78 5.95
N ALA A 320 0.15 -10.23 5.03
CA ALA A 320 1.05 -11.35 5.27
C ALA A 320 2.10 -11.06 6.35
N VAL A 321 2.36 -9.77 6.65
CA VAL A 321 3.42 -9.33 7.56
C VAL A 321 2.92 -8.43 8.69
N HIS A 322 1.61 -8.43 8.92
CA HIS A 322 0.95 -7.72 10.02
C HIS A 322 0.09 -8.68 10.82
N LEU A 323 0.03 -8.49 12.14
CA LEU A 323 -0.53 -9.45 13.08
C LEU A 323 -2.06 -9.35 13.16
N TYR A 324 -2.73 -9.71 12.07
CA TYR A 324 -4.17 -9.49 11.88
C TYR A 324 -4.91 -10.79 11.51
N PRO A 325 -6.08 -11.07 12.13
CA PRO A 325 -6.84 -12.31 11.89
C PRO A 325 -7.39 -12.48 10.47
N GLU A 326 -7.41 -11.41 9.69
CA GLU A 326 -8.07 -11.35 8.38
C GLU A 326 -7.50 -12.36 7.36
N VAL A 327 -6.19 -12.64 7.37
CA VAL A 327 -5.56 -13.60 6.44
C VAL A 327 -5.89 -15.06 6.77
N PRO A 328 -5.73 -15.53 8.03
CA PRO A 328 -6.22 -16.85 8.43
C PRO A 328 -7.70 -17.06 8.11
N ILE A 329 -8.56 -16.06 8.40
CA ILE A 329 -9.99 -16.13 8.10
C ILE A 329 -10.25 -16.24 6.59
N ALA A 330 -9.56 -15.45 5.76
CA ALA A 330 -9.63 -15.57 4.31
C ALA A 330 -9.23 -16.98 3.85
N PHE A 331 -8.16 -17.54 4.43
CA PHE A 331 -7.68 -18.88 4.08
C PHE A 331 -8.72 -19.96 4.42
N PHE A 332 -9.25 -19.95 5.63
CA PHE A 332 -10.27 -20.91 6.06
C PHE A 332 -11.53 -20.81 5.20
N ALA A 333 -12.06 -19.59 5.02
CA ALA A 333 -13.24 -19.34 4.21
C ALA A 333 -13.06 -19.84 2.77
N PHE A 334 -11.92 -19.51 2.15
CA PHE A 334 -11.67 -19.89 0.77
C PHE A 334 -11.40 -21.38 0.60
N TYR A 335 -10.70 -22.01 1.54
CA TYR A 335 -10.49 -23.46 1.55
C TYR A 335 -11.83 -24.20 1.61
N ILE A 336 -12.70 -23.82 2.55
CA ILE A 336 -14.05 -24.39 2.69
C ILE A 336 -14.82 -24.22 1.38
N PHE A 337 -14.92 -22.98 0.88
CA PHE A 337 -15.65 -22.67 -0.35
C PHE A 337 -15.15 -23.48 -1.54
N ARG A 338 -13.83 -23.57 -1.74
CA ARG A 338 -13.24 -24.37 -2.84
C ARG A 338 -13.59 -25.85 -2.73
N LYS A 339 -13.58 -26.42 -1.52
CA LYS A 339 -13.91 -27.83 -1.31
C LYS A 339 -15.38 -28.14 -1.52
N VAL A 340 -16.30 -27.29 -1.03
CA VAL A 340 -17.74 -27.53 -1.17
C VAL A 340 -18.27 -27.19 -2.57
N SER A 341 -17.72 -26.17 -3.23
CA SER A 341 -18.10 -25.78 -4.60
C SER A 341 -17.36 -26.54 -5.71
N GLY A 342 -16.49 -27.48 -5.33
CA GLY A 342 -15.71 -28.31 -6.24
C GLY A 342 -16.57 -29.28 -7.07
N ARG A 343 -15.94 -29.97 -8.04
CA ARG A 343 -16.65 -30.93 -8.92
C ARG A 343 -17.09 -32.20 -8.20
N ALA A 344 -16.31 -32.63 -7.20
CA ALA A 344 -16.58 -33.81 -6.41
C ALA A 344 -16.85 -33.41 -4.96
N ALA A 345 -17.72 -34.17 -4.30
CA ALA A 345 -18.00 -33.97 -2.89
C ALA A 345 -16.73 -34.20 -2.05
N PRO A 346 -16.47 -33.37 -1.03
CA PRO A 346 -15.43 -33.67 -0.06
C PRO A 346 -15.72 -35.00 0.66
N SER A 347 -14.67 -35.75 1.00
CA SER A 347 -14.81 -36.94 1.84
C SER A 347 -15.37 -36.58 3.22
N THR A 348 -15.89 -37.56 3.98
CA THR A 348 -16.40 -37.30 5.34
C THR A 348 -15.37 -36.64 6.23
N ILE A 349 -14.13 -37.11 6.22
CA ILE A 349 -13.01 -36.48 6.95
C ILE A 349 -12.77 -35.05 6.43
N GLY A 350 -12.84 -34.83 5.12
CA GLY A 350 -12.74 -33.50 4.52
C GLY A 350 -13.86 -32.57 4.95
N MET A 351 -15.09 -33.06 5.10
CA MET A 351 -16.24 -32.32 5.62
C MET A 351 -16.06 -31.95 7.09
N ILE A 352 -15.63 -32.90 7.93
CA ILE A 352 -15.30 -32.65 9.35
C ILE A 352 -14.21 -31.59 9.46
N PHE A 353 -13.16 -31.70 8.64
CA PHE A 353 -12.08 -30.70 8.63
C PHE A 353 -12.56 -29.32 8.18
N CYS A 354 -13.42 -29.23 7.15
CA CYS A 354 -14.03 -27.95 6.75
C CYS A 354 -14.91 -27.38 7.87
N GLY A 355 -15.68 -28.24 8.55
CA GLY A 355 -16.49 -27.86 9.70
C GLY A 355 -15.63 -27.37 10.87
N PHE A 356 -14.52 -28.04 11.15
CA PHE A 356 -13.56 -27.63 12.17
C PHE A 356 -13.00 -26.24 11.87
N LEU A 357 -12.51 -26.01 10.64
CA LEU A 357 -12.02 -24.69 10.22
C LEU A 357 -13.09 -23.60 10.37
N LEU A 358 -14.34 -23.91 10.00
CA LEU A 358 -15.47 -23.00 10.19
C LEU A 358 -15.75 -22.73 11.67
N GLY A 359 -15.64 -23.76 12.52
CA GLY A 359 -15.80 -23.66 13.96
C GLY A 359 -14.77 -22.75 14.62
N LEU A 360 -13.63 -22.47 13.98
CA LEU A 360 -12.64 -21.55 14.53
C LEU A 360 -13.09 -20.07 14.48
N PHE A 361 -13.99 -19.68 13.58
CA PHE A 361 -14.32 -18.27 13.29
C PHE A 361 -14.71 -17.44 14.52
N PRO A 362 -15.59 -17.92 15.44
CA PRO A 362 -15.97 -17.16 16.62
C PRO A 362 -14.76 -16.77 17.50
N TRP A 363 -13.72 -17.61 17.54
CA TRP A 363 -12.52 -17.42 18.36
C TRP A 363 -11.56 -16.34 17.83
N PHE A 364 -11.72 -15.90 16.58
CA PHE A 364 -10.91 -14.84 15.97
C PHE A 364 -11.56 -13.45 16.07
N GLY A 365 -12.82 -13.38 16.50
CA GLY A 365 -13.58 -12.13 16.62
C GLY A 365 -15.06 -12.31 16.27
N LEU A 366 -15.95 -11.69 17.03
CA LEU A 366 -17.40 -11.79 16.82
C LEU A 366 -17.83 -11.31 15.42
N LYS A 367 -17.09 -10.34 14.85
CA LYS A 367 -17.31 -9.85 13.48
C LYS A 367 -17.29 -10.97 12.43
N TYR A 368 -16.57 -12.06 12.68
CA TYR A 368 -16.48 -13.18 11.75
C TYR A 368 -17.70 -14.10 11.80
N SER A 369 -18.61 -13.93 12.76
CA SER A 369 -19.92 -14.59 12.76
C SER A 369 -20.73 -14.25 11.50
N PHE A 370 -20.54 -13.05 10.94
CA PHE A 370 -21.18 -12.61 9.69
C PHE A 370 -20.58 -13.27 8.43
N ILE A 371 -19.46 -13.99 8.54
CA ILE A 371 -18.95 -14.90 7.51
C ILE A 371 -19.32 -16.34 7.86
N PHE A 372 -19.27 -16.69 9.14
CA PHE A 372 -19.56 -18.02 9.67
C PHE A 372 -20.94 -18.55 9.24
N TYR A 373 -22.03 -17.85 9.57
CA TYR A 373 -23.38 -18.36 9.28
C TYR A 373 -23.65 -18.47 7.77
N PRO A 374 -23.34 -17.44 6.95
CA PRO A 374 -23.49 -17.59 5.51
C PRO A 374 -22.64 -18.70 4.91
N MET A 375 -21.40 -18.86 5.37
CA MET A 375 -20.52 -19.93 4.89
C MET A 375 -21.05 -21.32 5.26
N LEU A 376 -21.60 -21.49 6.47
CA LEU A 376 -22.25 -22.74 6.89
C LEU A 376 -23.43 -23.07 5.97
N LEU A 377 -24.32 -22.11 5.75
CA LEU A 377 -25.52 -22.28 4.91
C LEU A 377 -25.16 -22.54 3.45
N VAL A 378 -24.18 -21.82 2.89
CA VAL A 378 -23.69 -22.06 1.53
C VAL A 378 -23.04 -23.44 1.42
N SER A 379 -22.27 -23.86 2.42
CA SER A 379 -21.66 -25.19 2.44
C SER A 379 -22.73 -26.29 2.45
N LEU A 380 -23.76 -26.15 3.29
CA LEU A 380 -24.90 -27.06 3.33
C LEU A 380 -25.68 -27.05 2.01
N TYR A 381 -25.89 -25.88 1.40
CA TYR A 381 -26.54 -25.77 0.10
C TYR A 381 -25.80 -26.57 -0.97
N PHE A 382 -24.49 -26.38 -1.14
CA PHE A 382 -23.70 -27.14 -2.11
C PHE A 382 -23.73 -28.65 -1.81
N LEU A 383 -23.56 -29.05 -0.54
CA LEU A 383 -23.55 -30.47 -0.18
C LEU A 383 -24.91 -31.15 -0.39
N LEU A 384 -26.01 -30.47 -0.05
CA LEU A 384 -27.35 -31.06 -0.13
C LEU A 384 -27.95 -30.98 -1.53
N LYS A 385 -27.75 -29.88 -2.26
CA LYS A 385 -28.37 -29.65 -3.57
C LYS A 385 -27.49 -30.09 -4.74
N GLU A 386 -26.21 -29.76 -4.71
CA GLU A 386 -25.30 -30.04 -5.84
C GLU A 386 -24.69 -31.44 -5.70
N HIS A 387 -24.16 -31.78 -4.51
CA HIS A 387 -23.51 -33.07 -4.27
C HIS A 387 -24.44 -34.17 -3.73
N LYS A 388 -25.66 -33.81 -3.32
CA LYS A 388 -26.70 -34.73 -2.81
C LYS A 388 -26.24 -35.68 -1.68
N VAL A 389 -25.35 -35.21 -0.79
CA VAL A 389 -24.72 -36.06 0.23
C VAL A 389 -25.63 -36.40 1.43
N ARG A 390 -26.88 -35.88 1.44
CA ARG A 390 -27.93 -36.12 2.46
C ARG A 390 -27.38 -36.01 3.90
N LEU A 391 -27.62 -37.01 4.75
CA LEU A 391 -27.21 -37.03 6.18
C LEU A 391 -25.70 -36.85 6.39
N LYS A 392 -24.85 -37.21 5.42
CA LYS A 392 -23.40 -36.99 5.56
C LYS A 392 -23.03 -35.51 5.61
N ALA A 393 -23.91 -34.60 5.17
CA ALA A 393 -23.72 -33.16 5.36
C ALA A 393 -23.66 -32.76 6.84
N LEU A 394 -24.15 -33.57 7.77
CA LEU A 394 -23.96 -33.35 9.21
C LEU A 394 -22.48 -33.34 9.60
N ALA A 395 -21.61 -34.04 8.85
CA ALA A 395 -20.17 -34.07 9.09
C ALA A 395 -19.53 -32.67 9.02
N ILE A 396 -20.06 -31.75 8.20
CA ILE A 396 -19.58 -30.36 8.17
C ILE A 396 -20.27 -29.46 9.21
N ALA A 397 -21.50 -29.78 9.59
CA ALA A 397 -22.31 -28.95 10.48
C ALA A 397 -22.02 -29.18 11.96
N VAL A 398 -21.71 -30.41 12.36
CA VAL A 398 -21.50 -30.76 13.78
C VAL A 398 -20.32 -30.02 14.41
N PRO A 399 -19.09 -30.01 13.83
CA PRO A 399 -17.96 -29.31 14.46
C PRO A 399 -18.18 -27.80 14.70
N PRO A 400 -18.71 -27.00 13.74
CA PRO A 400 -18.92 -25.57 13.98
C PRO A 400 -20.05 -25.30 14.98
N LEU A 401 -21.08 -26.15 15.05
CA LEU A 401 -22.15 -26.03 16.05
C LEU A 401 -21.63 -26.32 17.46
N ILE A 402 -20.83 -27.38 17.62
CA ILE A 402 -20.16 -27.68 18.90
C ILE A 402 -19.26 -26.51 19.30
N SER A 403 -18.43 -25.99 18.39
CA SER A 403 -17.56 -24.86 18.67
C SER A 403 -18.34 -23.61 19.08
N MET A 404 -19.47 -23.35 18.44
CA MET A 404 -20.35 -22.23 18.81
C MET A 404 -20.93 -22.42 20.22
N ALA A 405 -21.41 -23.62 20.56
CA ALA A 405 -21.89 -23.92 21.91
C ALA A 405 -20.77 -23.73 22.96
N LEU A 406 -19.57 -24.24 22.68
CA LEU A 406 -18.39 -24.02 23.53
C LEU A 406 -18.02 -22.55 23.65
N PHE A 407 -18.15 -21.77 22.57
CA PHE A 407 -17.92 -20.34 22.59
C PHE A 407 -18.89 -19.61 23.52
N TYR A 408 -20.18 -19.95 23.50
CA TYR A 408 -21.16 -19.38 24.42
C TYR A 408 -20.90 -19.76 25.88
N VAL A 409 -20.53 -21.03 26.14
CA VAL A 409 -20.10 -21.47 27.47
C VAL A 409 -18.86 -20.71 27.93
N PHE A 410 -17.91 -20.46 27.03
CA PHE A 410 -16.73 -19.66 27.27
C PHE A 410 -17.08 -18.20 27.60
N VAL A 411 -17.95 -17.54 26.82
CA VAL A 411 -18.39 -16.16 27.14
C VAL A 411 -19.06 -16.10 28.52
N TYR A 412 -19.91 -17.09 28.85
CA TYR A 412 -20.54 -17.20 30.16
C TYR A 412 -19.53 -17.43 31.29
N SER A 413 -18.48 -18.23 31.05
CA SER A 413 -17.45 -18.48 32.05
C SER A 413 -16.66 -17.20 32.36
N LEU A 414 -16.41 -16.35 31.37
CA LEU A 414 -15.68 -15.08 31.54
C LEU A 414 -16.52 -13.96 32.14
N TYR A 415 -17.74 -13.75 31.62
CA TYR A 415 -18.55 -12.56 31.90
C TYR A 415 -19.85 -12.84 32.67
N GLY A 416 -20.24 -14.11 32.84
CA GLY A 416 -21.49 -14.48 33.52
C GLY A 416 -22.76 -14.27 32.68
N THR A 417 -22.61 -13.99 31.38
CA THR A 417 -23.72 -13.79 30.44
C THR A 417 -23.49 -14.58 29.16
N PHE A 418 -24.57 -15.00 28.50
CA PHE A 418 -24.50 -15.61 27.16
C PHE A 418 -24.46 -14.57 26.04
N SER A 419 -24.52 -13.27 26.36
CA SER A 419 -24.46 -12.22 25.34
C SER A 419 -23.03 -12.07 24.80
N PRO A 420 -22.78 -12.38 23.51
CA PRO A 420 -21.42 -12.35 22.96
C PRO A 420 -20.87 -10.92 22.90
N ILE A 421 -21.74 -9.91 22.84
CA ILE A 421 -21.34 -8.49 22.86
C ILE A 421 -20.55 -8.11 24.13
N ALA A 422 -20.64 -8.91 25.20
CA ALA A 422 -19.87 -8.70 26.41
C ALA A 422 -18.35 -8.71 26.17
N VAL A 423 -17.89 -9.35 25.08
CA VAL A 423 -16.50 -9.27 24.63
C VAL A 423 -16.11 -7.84 24.23
N TYR A 424 -17.02 -7.07 23.61
CA TYR A 424 -16.77 -5.70 23.17
C TYR A 424 -17.14 -4.64 24.21
N GLU A 425 -18.22 -4.83 24.94
CA GLU A 425 -18.80 -3.81 25.83
C GLU A 425 -18.78 -4.18 27.32
N GLY A 426 -18.36 -5.40 27.66
CA GLY A 426 -18.54 -5.94 29.00
C GLY A 426 -20.00 -6.26 29.31
N VAL A 427 -20.31 -6.59 30.56
CA VAL A 427 -21.69 -6.80 31.00
C VAL A 427 -22.42 -5.46 30.96
N MET A 428 -23.31 -5.29 29.98
CA MET A 428 -24.11 -4.07 29.82
C MET A 428 -25.34 -4.12 30.73
N SER A 429 -25.62 -3.00 31.42
CA SER A 429 -26.90 -2.80 32.08
C SER A 429 -28.01 -2.61 31.03
N PRO A 430 -29.30 -2.75 31.40
CA PRO A 430 -30.41 -2.48 30.50
C PRO A 430 -30.36 -1.07 29.90
N GLU A 431 -30.01 -0.06 30.71
CA GLU A 431 -29.91 1.34 30.28
C GLU A 431 -28.80 1.54 29.25
N ARG A 432 -27.62 0.94 29.47
CA ARG A 432 -26.51 0.99 28.50
C ARG A 432 -26.85 0.27 27.20
N THR A 433 -27.59 -0.83 27.28
CA THR A 433 -28.04 -1.58 26.11
C THR A 433 -29.00 -0.74 25.27
N GLU A 434 -29.94 -0.04 25.91
CA GLU A 434 -30.87 0.86 25.22
C GLU A 434 -30.13 2.09 24.65
N ALA A 435 -29.21 2.69 25.40
CA ALA A 435 -28.37 3.79 24.90
C ALA A 435 -27.53 3.38 23.68
N PHE A 436 -26.93 2.18 23.70
CA PHE A 436 -26.21 1.62 22.56
C PHE A 436 -27.14 1.43 21.36
N ARG A 437 -28.34 0.87 21.58
CA ARG A 437 -29.35 0.70 20.52
C ARG A 437 -29.77 2.04 19.92
N GLN A 438 -30.05 3.04 20.75
CA GLN A 438 -30.41 4.38 20.30
C GLN A 438 -29.27 5.03 19.51
N LEU A 439 -28.03 4.91 19.97
CA LEU A 439 -26.86 5.39 19.25
C LEU A 439 -26.75 4.76 17.86
N LEU A 440 -26.90 3.43 17.77
CA LEU A 440 -26.86 2.73 16.49
C LEU A 440 -27.98 3.15 15.55
N LEU A 441 -29.22 3.24 16.05
CA LEU A 441 -30.38 3.65 15.27
C LEU A 441 -30.31 5.13 14.84
N GLY A 442 -29.64 5.98 15.63
CA GLY A 442 -29.39 7.38 15.33
C GLY A 442 -28.37 7.61 14.20
N ILE A 443 -27.58 6.60 13.82
CA ILE A 443 -26.64 6.72 12.70
C ILE A 443 -27.43 6.84 11.39
N PRO A 444 -27.29 7.95 10.64
CA PRO A 444 -28.04 8.16 9.40
C PRO A 444 -27.65 7.14 8.34
N LEU A 445 -28.62 6.71 7.53
CA LEU A 445 -28.41 5.76 6.43
C LEU A 445 -27.25 6.17 5.52
N ARG A 446 -27.10 7.47 5.29
CA ARG A 446 -26.03 8.03 4.47
C ARG A 446 -24.64 7.76 5.02
N ALA A 447 -24.42 7.86 6.34
CA ALA A 447 -23.13 7.55 6.94
C ALA A 447 -22.77 6.05 6.76
N ARG A 448 -23.79 5.18 6.70
CA ARG A 448 -23.64 3.75 6.43
C ARG A 448 -23.30 3.49 4.96
N ILE A 449 -23.92 4.22 4.03
CA ILE A 449 -23.57 4.17 2.61
C ILE A 449 -22.14 4.67 2.39
N ASP A 450 -21.78 5.81 2.97
CA ASP A 450 -20.43 6.35 2.91
C ASP A 450 -19.42 5.33 3.46
N ALA A 451 -19.71 4.69 4.61
CA ALA A 451 -18.87 3.64 5.16
C ALA A 451 -18.72 2.43 4.22
N PHE A 452 -19.80 1.96 3.62
CA PHE A 452 -19.73 0.86 2.66
C PHE A 452 -18.85 1.19 1.45
N LEU A 453 -18.97 2.41 0.93
CA LEU A 453 -18.17 2.88 -0.21
C LEU A 453 -16.71 3.14 0.18
N ASP A 454 -16.45 3.50 1.43
CA ASP A 454 -15.11 3.78 1.93
C ASP A 454 -14.17 2.59 1.73
N TYR A 455 -14.64 1.37 2.03
CA TYR A 455 -13.86 0.13 1.98
C TYR A 455 -13.27 -0.12 0.58
N PHE A 456 -13.90 0.42 -0.45
CA PHE A 456 -13.50 0.27 -1.84
C PHE A 456 -12.75 1.49 -2.38
N LEU A 457 -13.28 2.69 -2.19
CA LEU A 457 -12.90 3.86 -2.99
C LEU A 457 -12.16 4.96 -2.21
N ASP A 458 -12.19 4.95 -0.89
CA ASP A 458 -11.54 6.01 -0.11
C ASP A 458 -10.01 6.03 -0.33
N GLN A 459 -9.45 7.23 -0.42
CA GLN A 459 -8.02 7.42 -0.68
C GLN A 459 -7.09 7.09 0.49
N ARG A 460 -7.59 6.89 1.71
CA ARG A 460 -6.79 6.52 2.89
C ARG A 460 -6.82 5.01 3.13
N ASP A 461 -8.00 4.38 3.07
CA ASP A 461 -8.21 2.96 3.43
C ASP A 461 -8.83 2.08 2.33
N GLY A 462 -9.38 2.66 1.25
CA GLY A 462 -10.09 1.93 0.20
C GLY A 462 -9.17 1.05 -0.66
N LEU A 463 -9.57 -0.20 -0.93
CA LEU A 463 -8.72 -1.16 -1.63
C LEU A 463 -8.46 -0.81 -3.11
N LEU A 464 -9.44 -0.27 -3.83
CA LEU A 464 -9.39 -0.17 -5.29
C LEU A 464 -8.33 0.82 -5.80
N LEU A 465 -8.04 1.87 -5.03
CA LEU A 465 -7.01 2.83 -5.41
C LEU A 465 -5.59 2.30 -5.15
N TYR A 466 -5.44 1.39 -4.19
CA TYR A 466 -4.15 0.79 -3.84
C TYR A 466 -3.88 -0.50 -4.64
N SER A 467 -4.92 -1.18 -5.11
CA SER A 467 -4.84 -2.32 -6.02
C SER A 467 -5.89 -2.23 -7.14
N PRO A 468 -5.62 -1.42 -8.19
CA PRO A 468 -6.58 -1.14 -9.26
C PRO A 468 -7.03 -2.36 -10.07
N LEU A 469 -6.33 -3.49 -9.98
CA LEU A 469 -6.76 -4.74 -10.62
C LEU A 469 -8.14 -5.19 -10.13
N TYR A 470 -8.53 -4.87 -8.90
CA TYR A 470 -9.83 -5.26 -8.36
C TYR A 470 -11.00 -4.45 -8.92
N PHE A 471 -10.79 -3.36 -9.66
CA PHE A 471 -11.85 -2.76 -10.49
C PHE A 471 -12.43 -3.77 -11.50
N PHE A 472 -11.62 -4.74 -11.94
CA PHE A 472 -12.06 -5.79 -12.85
C PHE A 472 -12.84 -6.92 -12.16
N ALA A 473 -12.86 -6.97 -10.82
CA ALA A 473 -13.71 -7.88 -10.07
C ALA A 473 -15.19 -7.60 -10.36
N PHE A 474 -15.59 -6.33 -10.51
CA PHE A 474 -16.97 -5.96 -10.87
C PHE A 474 -17.37 -6.52 -12.25
N LEU A 475 -16.47 -6.47 -13.23
CA LEU A 475 -16.69 -7.11 -14.54
C LEU A 475 -16.76 -8.63 -14.40
N GLY A 476 -15.96 -9.18 -13.51
CA GLY A 476 -15.96 -10.58 -13.12
C GLY A 476 -17.30 -11.05 -12.57
N PHE A 477 -17.88 -10.29 -11.63
CA PHE A 477 -19.19 -10.57 -11.05
C PHE A 477 -20.31 -10.60 -12.10
N VAL A 478 -20.26 -9.72 -13.10
CA VAL A 478 -21.16 -9.76 -14.25
C VAL A 478 -21.05 -11.11 -14.98
N GLU A 479 -19.83 -11.58 -15.22
CA GLU A 479 -19.61 -12.88 -15.89
C GLU A 479 -20.00 -14.08 -15.00
N ILE A 480 -19.79 -14.02 -13.68
CA ILE A 480 -20.28 -15.06 -12.76
C ILE A 480 -21.81 -15.13 -12.81
N CYS A 481 -22.49 -13.98 -12.70
CA CYS A 481 -23.95 -13.91 -12.74
C CYS A 481 -24.53 -14.49 -14.04
N ARG A 482 -23.87 -14.25 -15.17
CA ARG A 482 -24.28 -14.78 -16.49
C ARG A 482 -24.05 -16.28 -16.65
N ARG A 483 -23.03 -16.86 -16.00
CA ARG A 483 -22.56 -18.22 -16.29
C ARG A 483 -22.88 -19.22 -15.20
N LYS A 484 -22.82 -18.81 -13.93
CA LYS A 484 -23.07 -19.67 -12.77
C LYS A 484 -23.70 -18.85 -11.64
N LYS A 485 -25.02 -18.67 -11.73
CA LYS A 485 -25.81 -17.91 -10.75
C LYS A 485 -25.68 -18.44 -9.32
N SER A 486 -25.54 -19.76 -9.13
CA SER A 486 -25.34 -20.34 -7.80
C SER A 486 -24.05 -19.82 -7.14
N ASP A 487 -22.92 -19.82 -7.86
CA ASP A 487 -21.67 -19.22 -7.38
C ASP A 487 -21.83 -17.71 -7.12
N PHE A 488 -22.50 -16.98 -8.01
CA PHE A 488 -22.73 -15.53 -7.83
C PHE A 488 -23.44 -15.22 -6.51
N TRP A 489 -24.59 -15.87 -6.28
CA TRP A 489 -25.37 -15.67 -5.07
C TRP A 489 -24.66 -16.20 -3.83
N ALA A 490 -23.97 -17.34 -3.91
CA ALA A 490 -23.19 -17.87 -2.81
C ALA A 490 -22.09 -16.89 -2.35
N LEU A 491 -21.31 -16.35 -3.30
CA LEU A 491 -20.27 -15.37 -3.01
C LEU A 491 -20.84 -14.07 -2.44
N LEU A 492 -21.96 -13.58 -2.99
CA LEU A 492 -22.63 -12.39 -2.48
C LEU A 492 -23.18 -12.60 -1.07
N PHE A 493 -23.81 -13.75 -0.82
CA PHE A 493 -24.39 -14.12 0.47
C PHE A 493 -23.31 -14.31 1.55
N ILE A 494 -22.11 -14.76 1.18
CA ILE A 494 -20.95 -14.81 2.09
C ILE A 494 -20.39 -13.41 2.37
N GLY A 495 -20.20 -12.59 1.32
CA GLY A 495 -19.50 -11.33 1.44
C GLY A 495 -20.34 -10.18 2.02
N LEU A 496 -21.58 -10.00 1.54
CA LEU A 496 -22.39 -8.84 1.89
C LEU A 496 -22.74 -8.74 3.38
N PRO A 497 -23.15 -9.80 4.11
CA PRO A 497 -23.50 -9.65 5.52
C PRO A 497 -22.34 -9.10 6.37
N PHE A 498 -21.11 -9.52 6.08
CA PHE A 498 -19.93 -8.99 6.75
C PHE A 498 -19.70 -7.50 6.45
N LEU A 499 -19.80 -7.10 5.18
CA LEU A 499 -19.64 -5.70 4.76
C LEU A 499 -20.75 -4.80 5.28
N LEU A 500 -22.00 -5.27 5.21
CA LEU A 500 -23.17 -4.55 5.70
C LEU A 500 -23.13 -4.41 7.22
N ASN A 501 -22.65 -5.41 7.96
CA ASN A 501 -22.39 -5.29 9.38
C ASN A 501 -21.40 -4.16 9.66
N TYR A 502 -20.24 -4.16 8.99
CA TYR A 502 -19.24 -3.10 9.15
C TYR A 502 -19.80 -1.70 8.82
N ALA A 503 -20.55 -1.60 7.71
CA ALA A 503 -21.20 -0.36 7.29
C ALA A 503 -22.31 0.09 8.26
N LEU A 504 -23.07 -0.84 8.84
CA LEU A 504 -24.12 -0.58 9.83
C LEU A 504 -23.57 0.14 11.05
N PHE A 505 -22.44 -0.34 11.56
CA PHE A 505 -21.71 0.26 12.68
C PHE A 505 -20.85 1.45 12.25
N THR A 506 -20.81 1.78 10.95
CA THR A 506 -19.92 2.77 10.35
C THR A 506 -18.46 2.58 10.75
N HIS A 507 -18.07 1.35 11.05
CA HIS A 507 -16.81 1.05 11.69
C HIS A 507 -15.67 1.28 10.69
N ARG A 508 -14.75 2.16 11.08
CA ARG A 508 -13.48 2.39 10.39
C ARG A 508 -12.37 1.91 11.28
N GLN A 509 -11.35 1.38 10.64
CA GLN A 509 -10.27 0.75 11.38
C GLN A 509 -9.26 1.81 11.80
N GLY A 510 -8.62 1.59 12.95
CA GLY A 510 -7.52 2.43 13.40
C GLY A 510 -6.33 2.35 12.44
N THR A 511 -5.15 2.69 12.94
CA THR A 511 -3.90 2.67 12.18
C THR A 511 -3.56 1.24 11.69
N ALA A 512 -3.85 0.94 10.41
CA ALA A 512 -3.62 -0.35 9.76
C ALA A 512 -3.43 -0.19 8.24
N PRO A 513 -2.84 -1.18 7.53
CA PRO A 513 -2.77 -1.17 6.08
C PRO A 513 -4.13 -1.04 5.38
N GLN A 514 -4.11 -0.62 4.12
CA GLN A 514 -5.34 -0.40 3.34
C GLN A 514 -6.09 -1.69 3.05
N GLY A 515 -7.41 -1.58 2.98
CA GLY A 515 -8.30 -2.66 2.61
C GLY A 515 -8.53 -3.70 3.71
N ARG A 516 -8.23 -3.42 4.99
CA ARG A 516 -8.39 -4.39 6.09
C ARG A 516 -9.76 -5.07 6.11
N VAL A 517 -10.83 -4.29 5.93
CA VAL A 517 -12.22 -4.80 5.91
C VAL A 517 -12.42 -5.77 4.74
N LEU A 518 -11.78 -5.53 3.60
CA LEU A 518 -11.89 -6.41 2.43
C LEU A 518 -10.94 -7.59 2.46
N THR A 519 -9.87 -7.57 3.26
CA THR A 519 -8.90 -8.69 3.37
C THR A 519 -9.55 -10.07 3.61
N PRO A 520 -10.46 -10.28 4.58
CA PRO A 520 -11.08 -11.60 4.80
C PRO A 520 -11.97 -12.07 3.64
N LEU A 521 -12.38 -11.14 2.76
CA LEU A 521 -13.23 -11.37 1.59
C LEU A 521 -12.48 -11.24 0.26
N SER A 522 -11.18 -10.94 0.29
CA SER A 522 -10.41 -10.62 -0.92
C SER A 522 -10.33 -11.79 -1.90
N TRP A 523 -10.46 -13.02 -1.40
CA TRP A 523 -10.57 -14.23 -2.22
C TRP A 523 -11.82 -14.24 -3.13
N ILE A 524 -12.91 -13.59 -2.72
CA ILE A 524 -14.11 -13.42 -3.55
C ILE A 524 -13.78 -12.52 -4.75
N LEU A 525 -13.06 -11.42 -4.50
CA LEU A 525 -12.68 -10.47 -5.53
C LEU A 525 -11.74 -11.10 -6.57
N ILE A 526 -10.78 -11.93 -6.14
CA ILE A 526 -9.88 -12.60 -7.09
C ILE A 526 -10.57 -13.71 -7.89
N ILE A 527 -11.55 -14.42 -7.31
CA ILE A 527 -12.40 -15.35 -8.09
C ILE A 527 -13.09 -14.56 -9.20
N ALA A 528 -13.69 -13.42 -8.88
CA ALA A 528 -14.35 -12.57 -9.86
C ALA A 528 -13.37 -12.09 -10.94
N VAL A 529 -12.18 -11.62 -10.58
CA VAL A 529 -11.11 -11.29 -11.55
C VAL A 529 -10.77 -12.51 -12.45
N GLY A 530 -10.71 -13.71 -11.89
CA GLY A 530 -10.49 -14.94 -12.67
C GLY A 530 -11.59 -15.20 -13.69
N TYR A 531 -12.87 -15.06 -13.31
CA TYR A 531 -13.99 -15.13 -14.26
C TYR A 531 -13.89 -14.06 -15.35
N PHE A 532 -13.52 -12.82 -14.99
CA PHE A 532 -13.24 -11.78 -15.99
C PHE A 532 -12.14 -12.23 -16.96
N LEU A 533 -10.99 -12.72 -16.48
CA LEU A 533 -9.88 -13.10 -17.36
C LEU A 533 -10.19 -14.29 -18.27
N VAL A 534 -11.05 -15.21 -17.82
CA VAL A 534 -11.44 -16.40 -18.60
C VAL A 534 -12.40 -16.05 -19.71
N TYR A 535 -13.40 -15.23 -19.40
CA TYR A 535 -14.53 -14.96 -20.29
C TYR A 535 -14.42 -13.61 -21.02
N ASN A 536 -13.53 -12.72 -20.61
CA ASN A 536 -13.27 -11.48 -21.33
C ASN A 536 -12.61 -11.77 -22.68
N ARG A 537 -13.37 -11.52 -23.74
CA ARG A 537 -12.88 -11.63 -25.12
C ARG A 537 -12.30 -10.33 -25.66
N ARG A 538 -12.49 -9.21 -24.95
CA ARG A 538 -12.10 -7.87 -25.41
C ARG A 538 -10.64 -7.56 -25.09
N LYS A 539 -9.81 -7.39 -26.11
CA LYS A 539 -8.36 -7.11 -25.95
C LYS A 539 -8.08 -5.77 -25.26
N ALA A 540 -8.94 -4.77 -25.41
CA ALA A 540 -8.81 -3.48 -24.71
C ALA A 540 -8.90 -3.64 -23.19
N PHE A 541 -9.92 -4.35 -22.69
CA PHE A 541 -10.06 -4.62 -21.25
C PHE A 541 -8.92 -5.48 -20.72
N SER A 542 -8.42 -6.46 -21.48
CA SER A 542 -7.22 -7.22 -21.08
C SER A 542 -5.97 -6.35 -21.00
N PHE A 543 -5.81 -5.38 -21.91
CA PHE A 543 -4.71 -4.42 -21.88
C PHE A 543 -4.78 -3.53 -20.64
N PHE A 544 -5.94 -2.91 -20.39
CA PHE A 544 -6.14 -2.06 -19.21
C PHE A 544 -6.05 -2.86 -17.90
N PHE A 545 -6.47 -4.12 -17.89
CA PHE A 545 -6.23 -5.01 -16.75
C PHE A 545 -4.74 -5.21 -16.50
N GLY A 546 -3.95 -5.48 -17.53
CA GLY A 546 -2.50 -5.61 -17.40
C GLY A 546 -1.84 -4.32 -16.88
N ALA A 547 -2.31 -3.16 -17.35
CA ALA A 547 -1.86 -1.86 -16.84
C ALA A 547 -2.25 -1.64 -15.36
N ALA A 548 -3.49 -1.97 -14.98
CA ALA A 548 -3.97 -1.88 -13.60
C ALA A 548 -3.23 -2.83 -12.64
N ALA A 549 -2.93 -4.05 -13.09
CA ALA A 549 -2.08 -4.99 -12.37
C ALA A 549 -0.66 -4.46 -12.18
N GLY A 550 -0.05 -3.93 -13.24
CA GLY A 550 1.26 -3.29 -13.17
C GLY A 550 1.28 -2.10 -12.20
N ALA A 551 0.25 -1.25 -12.23
CA ALA A 551 0.07 -0.15 -11.29
C ALA A 551 -0.05 -0.66 -9.84
N GLY A 552 -0.78 -1.75 -9.59
CA GLY A 552 -0.87 -2.38 -8.27
C GLY A 552 0.49 -2.83 -7.72
N TYR A 553 1.36 -3.41 -8.55
CA TYR A 553 2.72 -3.77 -8.14
C TYR A 553 3.62 -2.57 -7.89
N VAL A 554 3.51 -1.52 -8.72
CA VAL A 554 4.26 -0.27 -8.49
C VAL A 554 3.81 0.38 -7.19
N THR A 555 2.51 0.45 -6.92
CA THR A 555 1.95 0.93 -5.65
C THR A 555 2.49 0.10 -4.48
N ALA A 556 2.47 -1.24 -4.58
CA ALA A 556 3.02 -2.11 -3.55
C ALA A 556 4.50 -1.83 -3.27
N GLY A 557 5.32 -1.64 -4.31
CA GLY A 557 6.74 -1.28 -4.18
C GLY A 557 6.96 0.08 -3.51
N ILE A 558 6.16 1.09 -3.85
CA ILE A 558 6.24 2.42 -3.21
C ILE A 558 5.88 2.35 -1.73
N LEU A 559 4.85 1.58 -1.37
CA LEU A 559 4.43 1.41 0.03
C LEU A 559 5.46 0.63 0.85
N LEU A 560 6.11 -0.40 0.28
CA LEU A 560 7.25 -1.06 0.93
C LEU A 560 8.42 -0.11 1.15
N ALA A 561 8.69 0.77 0.17
CA ALA A 561 9.73 1.79 0.30
C ALA A 561 9.37 2.91 1.30
N ASN A 562 8.09 3.16 1.54
CA ASN A 562 7.60 4.22 2.43
C ASN A 562 6.50 3.68 3.37
N PRO A 563 6.88 2.91 4.41
CA PRO A 563 5.92 2.22 5.28
C PRO A 563 4.94 3.16 5.98
N SER A 564 5.29 4.44 6.20
CA SER A 564 4.38 5.42 6.82
C SER A 564 3.05 5.52 6.08
N PHE A 565 3.07 5.37 4.75
CA PHE A 565 1.87 5.47 3.93
C PHE A 565 0.90 4.30 4.16
N LEU A 566 1.34 3.20 4.78
CA LEU A 566 0.46 2.09 5.18
C LEU A 566 -0.32 2.40 6.46
N TYR A 567 0.22 3.26 7.34
CA TYR A 567 -0.28 3.46 8.70
C TYR A 567 -0.96 4.81 8.85
N GLN A 568 -2.18 4.91 8.30
CA GLN A 568 -2.94 6.16 8.29
C GLN A 568 -4.13 6.08 9.26
N PRO A 569 -4.33 7.07 10.16
CA PRO A 569 -5.53 7.11 10.99
C PRO A 569 -6.76 7.41 10.12
N THR A 570 -7.85 6.68 10.35
CA THR A 570 -9.13 6.88 9.62
C THR A 570 -10.34 6.99 10.54
N THR A 571 -10.11 7.08 11.85
CA THR A 571 -11.14 7.23 12.88
C THR A 571 -11.82 8.60 12.81
N HIS A 572 -12.92 8.75 13.56
CA HIS A 572 -13.68 10.01 13.63
C HIS A 572 -12.86 11.20 14.15
N GLU A 573 -11.81 10.93 14.93
CA GLU A 573 -10.85 11.94 15.42
C GLU A 573 -9.99 12.54 14.30
N PHE A 574 -9.88 11.86 13.15
CA PHE A 574 -9.08 12.30 12.03
C PHE A 574 -9.96 12.70 10.83
N THR A 575 -10.19 14.00 10.69
CA THR A 575 -11.10 14.59 9.68
C THR A 575 -10.38 15.09 8.42
N SER A 576 -9.11 14.74 8.24
CA SER A 576 -8.35 15.13 7.05
C SER A 576 -8.51 14.11 5.92
N ARG A 577 -8.92 14.60 4.73
CA ARG A 577 -9.16 13.79 3.53
C ARG A 577 -7.87 13.22 2.90
N PRO A 578 -6.79 14.00 2.74
CA PRO A 578 -5.64 13.56 1.94
C PRO A 578 -4.95 12.31 2.49
N GLY A 579 -4.81 11.29 1.63
CA GLY A 579 -4.01 10.11 1.92
C GLY A 579 -2.51 10.33 1.64
N GLU A 580 -1.63 9.89 2.55
CA GLU A 580 -0.19 10.19 2.47
C GLU A 580 0.47 9.69 1.18
N PHE A 581 0.05 8.52 0.67
CA PHE A 581 0.52 8.00 -0.61
C PHE A 581 0.21 8.97 -1.77
N PHE A 582 -0.99 9.54 -1.82
CA PHE A 582 -1.39 10.45 -2.89
C PHE A 582 -0.80 11.85 -2.70
N VAL A 583 -0.53 12.26 -1.46
CA VAL A 583 0.29 13.44 -1.17
C VAL A 583 1.71 13.25 -1.70
N TYR A 584 2.33 12.08 -1.49
CA TYR A 584 3.67 11.77 -2.01
C TYR A 584 3.76 11.78 -3.56
N LEU A 585 2.66 11.41 -4.23
CA LEU A 585 2.54 11.47 -5.68
C LEU A 585 2.18 12.87 -6.21
N SER A 586 1.91 13.83 -5.32
CA SER A 586 1.65 15.22 -5.67
C SER A 586 2.95 16.02 -5.83
N ASN A 587 2.82 17.26 -6.29
CA ASN A 587 3.92 18.21 -6.38
C ASN A 587 3.46 19.61 -5.93
N LEU A 588 4.35 20.59 -6.01
CA LEU A 588 4.09 21.96 -5.59
C LEU A 588 2.89 22.61 -6.33
N HIS A 589 2.72 22.31 -7.62
CA HIS A 589 1.68 22.90 -8.48
C HIS A 589 0.40 22.07 -8.53
N PHE A 590 0.50 20.75 -8.35
CA PHE A 590 -0.60 19.82 -8.52
C PHE A 590 -0.76 18.93 -7.30
N PHE A 591 -1.91 19.06 -6.65
CA PHE A 591 -2.29 18.30 -5.47
C PHE A 591 -3.36 17.27 -5.85
N LEU A 592 -3.00 15.98 -5.86
CA LEU A 592 -3.88 14.86 -6.24
C LEU A 592 -5.07 14.62 -5.31
N PRO A 593 -4.94 14.70 -3.97
CA PRO A 593 -5.99 14.28 -3.04
C PRO A 593 -7.41 14.82 -3.28
N PRO A 594 -7.61 16.09 -3.67
CA PRO A 594 -8.94 16.65 -3.96
C PRO A 594 -9.61 16.07 -5.22
N LEU A 595 -8.90 15.28 -6.03
CA LEU A 595 -9.45 14.60 -7.21
C LEU A 595 -9.83 13.14 -6.93
N LEU A 596 -9.53 12.66 -5.72
CA LEU A 596 -9.77 11.28 -5.30
C LEU A 596 -10.96 11.21 -4.34
N PRO A 597 -11.68 10.08 -4.28
CA PRO A 597 -12.77 9.88 -3.35
C PRO A 597 -12.27 9.96 -1.90
N SER A 598 -13.14 10.41 -1.01
CA SER A 598 -12.93 10.43 0.42
C SER A 598 -14.27 10.38 1.14
N PHE A 599 -14.42 9.37 1.99
CA PHE A 599 -15.61 9.04 2.76
C PHE A 599 -15.30 9.11 4.27
N ILE A 600 -14.43 10.05 4.66
CA ILE A 600 -14.17 10.38 6.07
C ILE A 600 -15.47 10.74 6.79
N LYS A 601 -15.47 10.62 8.12
CA LYS A 601 -16.65 10.81 8.98
C LYS A 601 -17.02 12.30 9.17
N VAL A 602 -17.25 12.99 8.06
CA VAL A 602 -17.76 14.36 7.97
C VAL A 602 -18.84 14.41 6.88
N ASP A 603 -19.53 15.54 6.72
CA ASP A 603 -20.46 15.67 5.60
C ASP A 603 -19.73 15.65 4.24
N ASN A 604 -19.97 14.61 3.45
CA ASN A 604 -19.38 14.41 2.13
C ASN A 604 -20.25 14.93 0.95
N THR A 605 -21.36 15.64 1.20
CA THR A 605 -22.39 15.92 0.15
C THR A 605 -21.81 16.76 -0.98
N ARG A 606 -20.97 17.72 -0.61
CA ARG A 606 -20.37 18.69 -1.52
C ARG A 606 -19.04 18.19 -2.10
N TYR A 607 -18.60 16.98 -1.74
CA TYR A 607 -17.33 16.43 -2.20
C TYR A 607 -17.50 15.70 -3.53
N LEU A 608 -17.46 16.48 -4.62
CA LEU A 608 -17.67 16.03 -6.01
C LEU A 608 -16.91 14.76 -6.42
N PRO A 609 -15.64 14.53 -6.02
CA PRO A 609 -14.91 13.32 -6.42
C PRO A 609 -15.60 12.00 -6.07
N ASN A 610 -16.37 11.94 -4.98
CA ASN A 610 -17.10 10.73 -4.62
C ASN A 610 -18.07 10.32 -5.72
N TYR A 611 -18.84 11.28 -6.24
CA TYR A 611 -19.81 11.03 -7.31
C TYR A 611 -19.13 10.74 -8.65
N VAL A 612 -18.06 11.46 -8.98
CA VAL A 612 -17.31 11.26 -10.24
C VAL A 612 -16.75 9.85 -10.33
N TRP A 613 -16.13 9.35 -9.25
CA TRP A 613 -15.56 8.01 -9.23
C TRP A 613 -16.62 6.90 -9.24
N LEU A 614 -17.75 7.11 -8.56
CA LEU A 614 -18.89 6.19 -8.63
C LEU A 614 -19.47 6.14 -10.05
N ALA A 615 -19.67 7.29 -10.69
CA ALA A 615 -20.15 7.37 -12.07
C ALA A 615 -19.15 6.71 -13.04
N ALA A 616 -17.85 6.94 -12.85
CA ALA A 616 -16.80 6.29 -13.64
C ALA A 616 -16.79 4.77 -13.48
N LEU A 617 -16.99 4.25 -12.26
CA LEU A 617 -17.10 2.82 -12.00
C LEU A 617 -18.31 2.21 -12.71
N LEU A 618 -19.48 2.86 -12.60
CA LEU A 618 -20.70 2.41 -13.28
C LEU A 618 -20.55 2.45 -14.80
N ALA A 619 -19.96 3.52 -15.34
CA ALA A 619 -19.67 3.66 -16.77
C ALA A 619 -18.68 2.58 -17.25
N PHE A 620 -17.66 2.24 -16.45
CA PHE A 620 -16.71 1.18 -16.76
C PHE A 620 -17.39 -0.20 -16.82
N VAL A 621 -18.26 -0.51 -15.87
CA VAL A 621 -19.07 -1.75 -15.89
C VAL A 621 -20.01 -1.75 -17.09
N ALA A 622 -20.74 -0.67 -17.33
CA ALA A 622 -21.66 -0.54 -18.46
C ALA A 622 -20.95 -0.70 -19.81
N ALA A 623 -19.79 -0.06 -19.98
CA ALA A 623 -18.97 -0.18 -21.18
C ALA A 623 -18.57 -1.64 -21.44
N SER A 624 -18.26 -2.41 -20.40
CA SER A 624 -17.97 -3.84 -20.54
C SER A 624 -19.22 -4.67 -20.90
N VAL A 625 -20.38 -4.33 -20.34
CA VAL A 625 -21.65 -5.04 -20.53
C VAL A 625 -22.17 -4.86 -21.95
N PHE A 626 -22.15 -3.62 -22.45
CA PHE A 626 -22.70 -3.24 -23.75
C PHE A 626 -21.71 -3.38 -24.90
N SER A 627 -20.41 -3.54 -24.63
CA SER A 627 -19.41 -3.82 -25.67
C SER A 627 -19.56 -5.24 -26.21
N ARG A 628 -20.29 -5.37 -27.34
CA ARG A 628 -20.59 -6.65 -27.99
C ARG A 628 -19.51 -7.15 -28.97
N LYS A 629 -18.62 -6.29 -29.47
CA LYS A 629 -17.69 -6.64 -30.56
C LYS A 629 -16.30 -7.06 -30.05
N GLU A 630 -15.84 -8.24 -30.46
CA GLU A 630 -14.45 -8.67 -30.34
C GLU A 630 -13.58 -7.87 -31.32
N ARG A 631 -13.14 -6.68 -30.88
CA ARG A 631 -12.22 -5.85 -31.69
C ARG A 631 -10.77 -6.13 -31.30
N PRO A 632 -9.85 -6.25 -32.28
CA PRO A 632 -8.42 -6.28 -31.97
C PRO A 632 -8.03 -4.99 -31.26
N LEU A 633 -7.00 -5.06 -30.41
CA LEU A 633 -6.44 -3.86 -29.81
C LEU A 633 -5.90 -2.96 -30.92
N GLY A 634 -6.41 -1.72 -31.01
CA GLY A 634 -5.94 -0.75 -31.99
C GLY A 634 -4.43 -0.62 -31.95
N ARG A 635 -3.78 -0.58 -33.13
CA ARG A 635 -2.30 -0.62 -33.21
C ARG A 635 -1.63 0.51 -32.42
N ALA A 636 -2.29 1.67 -32.37
CA ALA A 636 -1.86 2.87 -31.66
C ALA A 636 -2.10 2.86 -30.15
N VAL A 637 -2.96 1.98 -29.61
CA VAL A 637 -3.36 2.02 -28.19
C VAL A 637 -2.16 1.93 -27.24
N PRO A 638 -1.20 0.99 -27.39
CA PRO A 638 -0.03 0.95 -26.52
C PRO A 638 0.83 2.21 -26.62
N SER A 639 0.97 2.79 -27.82
CA SER A 639 1.71 4.03 -28.04
C SER A 639 1.04 5.20 -27.35
N VAL A 640 -0.25 5.43 -27.60
CA VAL A 640 -1.04 6.49 -26.95
C VAL A 640 -1.01 6.33 -25.43
N PHE A 641 -1.17 5.11 -24.93
CA PHE A 641 -1.08 4.82 -23.50
C PHE A 641 0.29 5.15 -22.93
N ALA A 642 1.39 4.71 -23.56
CA ALA A 642 2.73 4.97 -23.08
C ALA A 642 3.04 6.48 -23.05
N TYR A 643 2.66 7.22 -24.08
CA TYR A 643 2.85 8.67 -24.12
C TYR A 643 1.94 9.41 -23.14
N ALA A 644 0.70 8.95 -22.94
CA ALA A 644 -0.19 9.53 -21.92
C ALA A 644 0.37 9.34 -20.51
N VAL A 645 0.84 8.12 -20.18
CA VAL A 645 1.47 7.83 -18.89
C VAL A 645 2.78 8.59 -18.71
N LEU A 646 3.62 8.66 -19.75
CA LEU A 646 4.88 9.41 -19.71
C LEU A 646 4.64 10.91 -19.54
N THR A 647 3.64 11.47 -20.21
CA THR A 647 3.24 12.88 -20.07
C THR A 647 2.68 13.15 -18.67
N ALA A 648 1.83 12.26 -18.16
CA ALA A 648 1.32 12.37 -16.79
C ALA A 648 2.47 12.28 -15.77
N ALA A 649 3.37 11.31 -15.90
CA ALA A 649 4.55 11.18 -15.05
C ALA A 649 5.45 12.42 -15.11
N PHE A 650 5.62 13.00 -16.31
CA PHE A 650 6.37 14.24 -16.49
C PHE A 650 5.72 15.40 -15.73
N LEU A 651 4.43 15.65 -15.94
CA LEU A 651 3.71 16.76 -15.30
C LEU A 651 3.56 16.59 -13.78
N LEU A 652 3.38 15.35 -13.31
CA LEU A 652 3.13 15.06 -11.90
C LEU A 652 4.41 14.93 -11.09
N TRP A 653 5.48 14.34 -11.64
CA TRP A 653 6.65 13.92 -10.84
C TRP A 653 7.98 14.48 -11.31
N VAL A 654 8.04 15.06 -12.52
CA VAL A 654 9.30 15.54 -13.11
C VAL A 654 9.35 17.05 -13.22
N LEU A 655 8.31 17.70 -13.75
CA LEU A 655 8.38 19.12 -14.14
C LEU A 655 8.49 20.07 -12.94
N PHE A 656 7.80 19.75 -11.84
CA PHE A 656 7.72 20.61 -10.65
C PHE A 656 8.35 19.97 -9.41
N PRO A 657 8.82 20.76 -8.43
CA PRO A 657 9.31 20.26 -7.15
C PRO A 657 8.31 19.34 -6.46
N ARG A 658 8.82 18.23 -5.92
CA ARG A 658 8.00 17.20 -5.24
C ARG A 658 7.71 17.50 -3.77
N SER A 659 7.63 18.78 -3.43
CA SER A 659 7.32 19.26 -2.08
C SER A 659 5.87 19.77 -2.05
N PRO A 660 4.87 18.90 -1.82
CA PRO A 660 3.50 19.36 -1.69
C PRO A 660 3.38 20.29 -0.47
N LEU A 661 2.62 21.36 -0.64
CA LEU A 661 2.32 22.33 0.43
C LEU A 661 1.26 21.79 1.38
N TYR A 662 1.58 20.70 2.09
CA TYR A 662 0.63 19.96 2.92
C TYR A 662 1.32 19.15 4.04
N PRO A 663 0.63 18.84 5.16
CA PRO A 663 -0.41 19.70 5.73
C PRO A 663 0.22 21.01 6.21
N VAL A 664 -0.58 22.07 6.27
CA VAL A 664 -0.10 23.40 6.68
C VAL A 664 -0.37 23.59 8.16
N LYS A 665 0.66 23.94 8.90
CA LYS A 665 0.55 24.46 10.26
C LYS A 665 0.92 25.94 10.26
N ALA A 666 -0.08 26.80 10.45
CA ALA A 666 0.15 28.22 10.63
C ALA A 666 0.62 28.50 12.06
N VAL A 667 1.66 29.32 12.20
CA VAL A 667 2.16 29.83 13.48
C VAL A 667 2.07 31.35 13.41
N GLU A 668 1.32 31.93 14.33
CA GLU A 668 1.14 33.38 14.46
C GLU A 668 2.11 33.91 15.52
N TYR A 669 3.01 34.80 15.12
CA TYR A 669 3.96 35.46 16.03
C TYR A 669 3.46 36.84 16.44
N SER A 670 2.70 37.49 15.56
CA SER A 670 1.96 38.73 15.83
C SER A 670 0.78 38.87 14.87
N PRO A 671 -0.17 39.81 15.09
CA PRO A 671 -1.31 40.02 14.18
C PRO A 671 -0.91 40.28 12.71
N GLN A 672 0.34 40.70 12.49
CA GLN A 672 0.88 41.02 11.17
C GLN A 672 2.00 40.07 10.71
N SER A 673 2.36 39.06 11.51
CA SER A 673 3.48 38.16 11.25
C SER A 673 3.08 36.71 11.52
N ALA A 674 2.98 35.93 10.45
CA ALA A 674 2.64 34.52 10.52
C ALA A 674 3.43 33.73 9.49
N LEU A 675 3.85 32.52 9.86
CA LEU A 675 4.52 31.57 8.98
C LEU A 675 3.66 30.31 8.82
N GLY A 676 3.53 29.82 7.59
CA GLY A 676 2.88 28.54 7.29
C GLY A 676 3.92 27.44 7.11
N PHE A 677 4.00 26.48 8.03
CA PHE A 677 4.91 25.35 7.95
C PHE A 677 4.24 24.14 7.29
N TYR A 678 4.96 23.49 6.38
CA TYR A 678 4.47 22.30 5.67
C TYR A 678 5.11 21.06 6.29
N THR A 679 4.31 20.21 6.94
CA THR A 679 4.86 19.17 7.83
C THR A 679 5.09 17.82 7.15
N PHE A 680 4.52 17.55 5.97
CA PHE A 680 4.75 16.30 5.25
C PHE A 680 6.24 16.08 4.92
N PRO A 681 7.01 17.08 4.44
CA PRO A 681 8.45 16.96 4.23
C PRO A 681 9.27 16.69 5.51
N MET A 682 8.75 17.04 6.70
CA MET A 682 9.45 16.85 7.97
C MET A 682 9.49 15.37 8.40
N GLY A 683 8.48 14.58 7.98
CA GLY A 683 8.34 13.16 8.29
C GLY A 683 8.12 12.85 9.78
N LYS A 684 8.28 11.58 10.16
CA LYS A 684 8.03 11.09 11.53
C LYS A 684 8.98 11.71 12.59
N GLY A 685 8.51 11.81 13.83
CA GLY A 685 9.32 12.22 14.99
C GLY A 685 9.47 13.73 15.17
N VAL A 686 8.57 14.51 14.56
CA VAL A 686 8.47 15.95 14.75
C VAL A 686 7.16 16.25 15.46
N ILE A 687 7.25 16.90 16.61
CA ILE A 687 6.10 17.45 17.31
C ILE A 687 6.16 18.96 17.17
N ALA A 688 5.27 19.52 16.35
CA ALA A 688 5.12 20.97 16.21
C ALA A 688 4.11 21.48 17.25
N LYS A 689 4.46 22.48 18.05
CA LYS A 689 3.55 23.21 18.94
C LYS A 689 2.93 24.43 18.25
N GLU A 690 1.91 25.01 18.86
CA GLU A 690 1.27 26.24 18.34
C GLU A 690 2.15 27.47 18.50
N SER A 691 3.04 27.45 19.50
CA SER A 691 4.06 28.49 19.75
C SER A 691 5.15 28.58 18.68
N GLY A 692 5.20 27.66 17.72
CA GLY A 692 6.28 27.56 16.73
C GLY A 692 7.44 26.64 17.12
N ASP A 693 7.33 25.94 18.25
CA ASP A 693 8.34 24.99 18.73
C ASP A 693 8.24 23.67 17.96
N PHE A 694 9.32 23.24 17.33
CA PHE A 694 9.45 21.92 16.74
C PHE A 694 10.38 21.07 17.59
N TYR A 695 9.82 20.03 18.21
CA TYR A 695 10.59 19.06 18.97
C TYR A 695 10.93 17.84 18.10
N LEU A 696 12.23 17.59 17.93
CA LEU A 696 12.80 16.55 17.10
C LEU A 696 13.25 15.38 17.97
N HIS A 697 12.70 14.20 17.69
CA HIS A 697 12.86 13.04 18.56
C HIS A 697 13.74 11.93 17.97
N PHE A 698 14.28 12.11 16.75
CA PHE A 698 15.11 11.11 16.09
C PHE A 698 16.34 11.73 15.42
N GLU A 699 17.43 10.98 15.38
CA GLU A 699 18.61 11.33 14.59
C GLU A 699 18.35 11.02 13.11
N LYS A 700 17.99 12.05 12.33
CA LYS A 700 17.81 11.97 10.88
C LYS A 700 17.92 13.37 10.25
N PRO A 701 18.09 13.46 8.93
CA PRO A 701 17.91 14.75 8.25
C PRO A 701 16.45 15.22 8.33
N TYR A 702 16.27 16.51 8.62
CA TYR A 702 14.98 17.19 8.68
C TYR A 702 14.90 18.31 7.66
N ARG A 703 13.77 18.39 6.96
CA ARG A 703 13.50 19.45 5.99
C ARG A 703 12.33 20.30 6.44
N PHE A 704 12.62 21.53 6.84
CA PHE A 704 11.62 22.52 7.25
C PHE A 704 11.27 23.42 6.07
N LEU A 705 10.15 23.13 5.42
CA LEU A 705 9.60 23.99 4.38
C LEU A 705 8.53 24.90 5.01
N PHE A 706 8.66 26.21 4.81
CA PHE A 706 7.69 27.18 5.32
C PHE A 706 7.48 28.34 4.34
N GLY A 707 6.31 28.96 4.43
CA GLY A 707 5.91 30.05 3.55
C GLY A 707 5.48 31.30 4.32
N SER A 708 5.76 32.46 3.74
CA SER A 708 5.28 33.76 4.21
C SER A 708 4.54 34.50 3.08
N ARG A 709 3.58 35.37 3.44
CA ARG A 709 2.90 36.25 2.47
C ARG A 709 3.75 37.46 2.06
N LYS A 710 4.68 37.87 2.92
CA LYS A 710 5.66 38.94 2.65
C LYS A 710 7.07 38.35 2.64
N LYS A 711 7.95 38.89 1.81
CA LYS A 711 9.35 38.50 1.79
C LYS A 711 9.96 38.78 3.17
N LEU A 712 10.64 37.79 3.74
CA LEU A 712 11.33 37.89 5.02
C LEU A 712 12.70 38.54 4.80
N GLU A 713 12.98 39.60 5.54
CA GLU A 713 14.27 40.29 5.51
C GLU A 713 15.27 39.65 6.46
N ARG A 714 14.82 39.32 7.69
CA ARG A 714 15.61 38.64 8.71
C ARG A 714 14.82 37.50 9.32
N VAL A 715 15.53 36.42 9.65
CA VAL A 715 14.97 35.23 10.31
C VAL A 715 15.87 34.88 11.48
N LYS A 716 15.24 34.66 12.63
CA LYS A 716 15.91 34.18 13.84
C LYS A 716 15.63 32.69 13.99
N LEU A 717 16.68 31.89 14.14
CA LEU A 717 16.61 30.48 14.47
C LEU A 717 16.96 30.30 15.92
N ARG A 718 16.18 29.47 16.62
CA ARG A 718 16.52 29.00 17.97
C ARG A 718 16.53 27.49 17.98
N PHE A 719 17.65 26.90 18.41
CA PHE A 719 17.86 25.47 18.28
C PHE A 719 18.81 24.92 19.34
N GLY A 720 18.66 23.65 19.70
CA GLY A 720 19.52 22.98 20.67
C GLY A 720 18.75 22.06 21.61
N SER A 721 19.44 21.56 22.62
CA SER A 721 18.85 20.79 23.71
C SER A 721 19.60 21.11 24.99
N ILE A 722 18.89 21.31 26.10
CA ILE A 722 19.49 21.64 27.40
C ILE A 722 20.26 20.45 27.99
N LYS A 723 19.91 19.22 27.61
CA LYS A 723 20.53 18.01 28.16
C LYS A 723 21.44 17.27 27.19
N GLY A 724 21.35 17.59 25.90
CA GLY A 724 21.96 16.79 24.85
C GLY A 724 22.98 17.53 24.03
N ASP A 725 23.96 16.78 23.55
CA ASP A 725 25.04 17.26 22.72
C ASP A 725 24.82 16.84 21.28
N TYR A 726 24.93 17.81 20.36
CA TYR A 726 24.62 17.59 18.95
C TYR A 726 25.66 18.24 18.05
N SER A 727 25.97 17.57 16.94
CA SER A 727 26.65 18.17 15.80
C SER A 727 25.60 18.50 14.74
N LEU A 728 25.57 19.76 14.27
CA LEU A 728 24.59 20.23 13.31
C LEU A 728 25.26 20.78 12.06
N ALA A 729 24.62 20.52 10.93
CA ALA A 729 24.85 21.25 9.69
C ALA A 729 23.50 21.71 9.14
N MET A 730 23.36 23.03 8.98
CA MET A 730 22.17 23.67 8.45
C MET A 730 22.44 24.27 7.09
N ARG A 731 21.46 24.13 6.19
CA ARG A 731 21.48 24.75 4.87
C ARG A 731 20.18 25.47 4.63
N GLN A 732 20.26 26.65 4.02
CA GLN A 732 19.10 27.31 3.45
C GLN A 732 18.95 26.82 2.02
N PHE A 733 17.91 26.03 1.74
CA PHE A 733 17.85 25.20 0.53
C PHE A 733 19.10 24.32 0.41
N ASP A 734 20.00 24.61 -0.53
CA ASP A 734 21.29 23.95 -0.72
C ASP A 734 22.50 24.86 -0.43
N LEU A 735 22.27 26.08 0.04
CA LEU A 735 23.30 27.03 0.45
C LEU A 735 23.74 26.76 1.90
N PRO A 736 25.04 26.71 2.21
CA PRO A 736 25.52 26.55 3.59
C PRO A 736 25.03 27.72 4.45
N LEU A 737 24.42 27.40 5.60
CA LEU A 737 23.92 28.40 6.54
C LEU A 737 24.73 28.40 7.85
N TRP A 738 24.89 27.23 8.47
CA TRP A 738 25.60 27.09 9.74
C TRP A 738 26.13 25.68 9.93
N GLU A 739 27.30 25.53 10.54
CA GLU A 739 27.85 24.24 10.94
C GLU A 739 28.56 24.38 12.30
N GLY A 740 28.31 23.44 13.21
CA GLY A 740 28.88 23.52 14.55
C GLY A 740 28.29 22.51 15.52
N LYS A 741 28.57 22.72 16.81
CA LYS A 741 28.09 21.88 17.91
C LYS A 741 27.26 22.69 18.90
N THR A 742 26.32 22.02 19.55
CA THR A 742 25.58 22.52 20.72
C THR A 742 25.85 21.56 21.88
N ASN A 743 26.25 22.07 23.03
CA ASN A 743 26.57 21.25 24.20
C ASN A 743 25.64 21.62 25.36
N GLY A 744 24.54 20.88 25.54
CA GLY A 744 23.59 21.13 26.63
C GLY A 744 23.01 22.56 26.67
N GLU A 745 22.86 23.22 25.52
CA GLU A 745 22.46 24.62 25.43
C GLU A 745 21.44 24.87 24.31
N LEU A 746 20.76 26.01 24.39
CA LEU A 746 19.95 26.56 23.30
C LEU A 746 20.70 27.71 22.66
N LYS A 747 21.02 27.59 21.37
CA LYS A 747 21.63 28.65 20.58
C LYS A 747 20.57 29.43 19.81
N GLU A 748 20.89 30.69 19.57
CA GLU A 748 20.14 31.58 18.71
C GLU A 748 21.05 32.10 17.60
N MET A 749 20.51 32.20 16.39
CA MET A 749 21.22 32.73 15.23
C MET A 749 20.26 33.57 14.40
N GLU A 750 20.72 34.73 13.95
CA GLU A 750 19.97 35.57 13.02
C GLU A 750 20.65 35.55 11.66
N PHE A 751 19.86 35.52 10.60
CA PHE A 751 20.39 35.62 9.23
C PHE A 751 19.38 36.28 8.30
N ALA A 752 19.90 36.87 7.22
CA ALA A 752 19.09 37.32 6.10
C ALA A 752 18.95 36.18 5.09
N PRO A 753 17.73 35.77 4.70
CA PRO A 753 17.53 34.73 3.70
C PRO A 753 18.23 35.04 2.37
N ALA A 754 19.22 34.23 2.00
CA ALA A 754 20.01 34.41 0.77
C ALA A 754 19.21 34.08 -0.50
N ALA A 755 18.22 33.20 -0.39
CA ALA A 755 17.35 32.80 -1.49
C ALA A 755 15.88 32.68 -1.05
N VAL A 756 14.99 32.77 -2.03
CA VAL A 756 13.54 32.60 -1.84
C VAL A 756 12.94 31.96 -3.09
N TYR A 757 11.98 31.07 -2.90
CA TYR A 757 11.22 30.50 -4.01
C TYR A 757 9.83 31.13 -4.04
N GLU A 758 9.54 31.92 -5.07
CA GLU A 758 8.25 32.56 -5.25
C GLU A 758 7.23 31.58 -5.85
N PHE A 759 6.12 31.38 -5.14
CA PHE A 759 5.05 30.51 -5.60
C PHE A 759 3.68 31.13 -5.32
N LYS A 760 2.99 31.50 -6.40
CA LYS A 760 1.69 32.20 -6.35
C LYS A 760 1.81 33.50 -5.55
N ARG A 761 1.25 33.56 -4.34
CA ARG A 761 1.28 34.73 -3.43
C ARG A 761 2.10 34.45 -2.17
N LEU A 762 3.01 33.47 -2.24
CA LEU A 762 3.83 33.02 -1.12
C LEU A 762 5.31 33.07 -1.49
N PHE A 763 6.10 33.49 -0.52
CA PHE A 763 7.55 33.37 -0.50
C PHE A 763 7.89 32.12 0.30
N LEU A 764 8.41 31.09 -0.37
CA LEU A 764 8.77 29.82 0.25
C LEU A 764 10.24 29.82 0.65
N TYR A 765 10.51 29.24 1.80
CA TYR A 765 11.82 29.09 2.41
C TYR A 765 12.00 27.66 2.89
N GLU A 766 13.23 27.18 2.83
CA GLU A 766 13.59 25.83 3.26
C GLU A 766 14.84 25.85 4.12
N ILE A 767 14.78 25.13 5.24
CA ILE A 767 15.96 24.81 6.05
C ILE A 767 16.13 23.29 6.09
N ASP A 768 17.26 22.81 5.57
CA ASP A 768 17.73 21.43 5.74
C ASP A 768 18.62 21.37 6.98
N LEU A 769 18.19 20.59 7.97
CA LEU A 769 18.88 20.37 9.23
C LEU A 769 19.40 18.94 9.28
N ARG A 770 20.72 18.78 9.27
CA ARG A 770 21.38 17.51 9.59
C ARG A 770 21.80 17.54 11.05
N LEU A 771 21.27 16.58 11.79
CA LEU A 771 21.43 16.42 13.22
C LEU A 771 22.16 15.09 13.48
N THR A 772 23.29 15.14 14.17
CA THR A 772 23.96 13.95 14.71
C THR A 772 24.02 14.07 16.22
N HIS A 773 23.40 13.11 16.90
CA HIS A 773 23.31 13.06 18.34
C HIS A 773 24.60 12.46 18.91
N ARG A 774 25.19 13.10 19.93
CA ARG A 774 26.54 12.77 20.44
C ARG A 774 26.56 12.29 21.89
N SER A 775 25.48 12.47 22.62
CA SER A 775 25.33 12.11 24.03
C SER A 775 24.34 10.95 24.20
N ASP A 776 24.24 10.39 25.41
CA ASP A 776 23.54 9.13 25.67
C ASP A 776 22.05 9.28 26.03
N GLU A 777 21.56 10.50 26.26
CA GLU A 777 20.18 10.73 26.67
C GLU A 777 19.18 10.38 25.56
N SER A 778 17.96 10.03 25.93
CA SER A 778 16.95 9.69 24.93
C SER A 778 16.37 10.96 24.29
N MET A 779 16.56 11.13 22.98
CA MET A 779 15.85 12.17 22.20
C MET A 779 14.31 12.06 22.30
N LEU A 780 13.77 10.92 22.72
CA LEU A 780 12.33 10.76 22.95
C LEU A 780 11.86 11.39 24.26
N LEU A 781 12.76 11.51 25.24
CA LEU A 781 12.51 12.14 26.52
C LEU A 781 12.92 13.61 26.50
N ASP A 782 14.11 13.87 25.97
CA ASP A 782 14.77 15.17 25.91
C ASP A 782 15.02 15.56 24.44
N PRO A 783 13.95 15.91 23.70
CA PRO A 783 14.03 16.17 22.26
C PRO A 783 14.81 17.45 21.95
N PHE A 784 15.41 17.47 20.76
CA PHE A 784 16.06 18.66 20.23
C PHE A 784 14.99 19.69 19.81
N LEU A 785 15.11 20.92 20.29
CA LEU A 785 14.24 22.03 19.93
C LEU A 785 14.75 22.68 18.64
N PHE A 786 13.82 23.01 17.74
CA PHE A 786 14.06 23.86 16.59
C PHE A 786 12.92 24.85 16.42
N GLN A 787 13.23 26.12 16.22
CA GLN A 787 12.28 27.19 16.01
C GLN A 787 12.77 28.09 14.88
N VAL A 788 11.83 28.56 14.07
CA VAL A 788 12.04 29.60 13.05
C VAL A 788 11.16 30.77 13.44
N ILE A 789 11.74 31.95 13.64
CA ILE A 789 11.01 33.14 14.09
C ILE A 789 11.22 34.23 13.04
N PRO A 790 10.15 34.81 12.47
CA PRO A 790 10.28 35.98 11.61
C PRO A 790 10.73 37.16 12.47
N TRP A 791 11.91 37.70 12.16
CA TRP A 791 12.45 38.85 12.89
C TRP A 791 12.06 40.14 12.15
N ARG A 792 11.45 41.07 12.87
CA ARG A 792 11.28 42.46 12.44
C ARG A 792 12.10 43.31 13.38
N ASP A 793 12.82 44.28 12.82
CA ASP A 793 13.39 45.36 13.61
C ASP A 793 12.27 46.24 14.20
#